data_AF-A0A6C0DY36-F1
#
_entry.id   AF-A0A6C0DY36-F1
#
_cell.length_a   1.000
_cell.length_b   1.000
_cell.length_c   1.000
_cell.angle_alpha   90.00
_cell.angle_beta   90.00
_cell.angle_gamma   90.00
#
_symmetry.space_group_name_H-M   'P 1'
#
loop_
_entity.id
_entity.type
_entity.pdbx_description
1 polymer ?
#
loop_
_entity_poly.entity_id
_entity_poly.type
_entity_poly.pdbx_seq_one_letter_code
_entity_poly.pdbx_strand_id
1 'polypeptide(L)'
;MRESPESLAETSISKIAEWGESAENAVLEKPRIEFDTSCIRKKSNWSVVKNEYKLDDPTFQPDLFLRDMPGCSPKLHALLQKIETLDERDRKKYGRTFKHFIFSDIKTGGQGAKMIASGLISTGWRLGYRAVRGASSWGPIELLPGAERSFYLLSSVTVFDKPISVKMKKEMLSRFNSRPDNIHGENVRIIVMDSGFKEGIDLFDIKYIHVFEPPMNSADQKQVIGRGTRTCGQKGLEFHPTRGWRLEVFVYDLEIPEFLRKSLLGSSTGQELLLKSMDANLRLANFSHGIERLAVVGSVDYELNRAVHHFSVDIEDSDDDDRVETVLGGAHRKYGEKKGDTLIRHRNAHFNGHREMASYIETYYDAYRWPPVKMENLCEEKEAAERKGSTVLTFTPTQDFIRRYFKPSAQVKGMLLYHSVGTGKTASAIAAASSNFEPEGYSILWVTRTTLKNDIWKNVFDQVAHENIRRMISNGEKIPTDPGERMKLLSKAWRIRPISYKQFSNLVSKQNQYYHRLVKDNGEIDPLRKTLFIIDEAHKLYGGGDLSSVERPNMSELHKALMTSYAVSGADSARVLLMTATPITENPMELVQLINLCKPLQEQMPDTFELFSHKYLGEDGTFRDAESFLDDIAGHISYLNREKDARQFSQPVIKRVMAPLVSNVQVPEVLEFDKYIARTDNDKAIFDLQKEAEENARRLEEDLSDMTNVRFQHLRKICETPEYKDISKRTCEAVVNKNIRSLVQEVKQYIQTIKDHNKKIKGNIQSLKKGQQERIRTIHTHIEKYPERFEKYKKSAYYALRTSCSSTIRNSNDFMKVAKDIPEVQEMDRQIHLRREEVARLKRQLAVEIGILKQQIKHMKAYLKTDLISVERAIIEFSLRSAQSSLNKVMKNGDRTKKIRDIEKEVQGIERGKKAAYANLRKSIKNTMKERAKADRIKKKEIRLLKKTIRKQGELMEDIDDDEILDMVERRKVWIERDLAALRGELKERSAREEAREEAREEAREEAREIFDEPKAKPRGNLPRLNAEMDKRQKQHHLKTQKLQEKILKKERELTELKDALQKHMAIMVVPENPMKMTEELRKNTAILEKTPEEYYELLKKRKQEKTRTLREDRKLQKLLEKASKLQEKEAKNTRKLQEKEAKNTRKLQEKEAKNTRKLQEKEAKKAIQNKS
;
A
#
# COMPACT_ATOMS: atom_id res chain seq x y z
N MET A 1 25.71 -23.92 -18.57
CA MET A 1 24.93 -25.02 -17.97
C MET A 1 23.48 -24.81 -18.37
N ARG A 2 22.94 -25.62 -19.28
CA ARG A 2 21.55 -25.51 -19.78
C ARG A 2 20.78 -26.71 -19.27
N GLU A 3 19.93 -26.50 -18.28
CA GLU A 3 18.94 -27.48 -17.84
C GLU A 3 17.71 -27.43 -18.77
N SER A 4 17.09 -28.58 -19.01
CA SER A 4 15.96 -28.71 -19.93
C SER A 4 14.66 -28.14 -19.33
N PRO A 5 13.70 -27.68 -20.14
CA PRO A 5 12.41 -27.15 -19.67
C PRO A 5 11.59 -28.12 -18.81
N GLU A 6 11.85 -29.42 -18.94
CA GLU A 6 11.18 -30.48 -18.16
C GLU A 6 11.74 -30.58 -16.73
N SER A 7 13.03 -30.31 -16.52
CA SER A 7 13.64 -30.29 -15.19
C SER A 7 13.18 -29.13 -14.30
N LEU A 8 12.79 -28.00 -14.91
CA LEU A 8 12.14 -26.86 -14.24
C LEU A 8 10.71 -27.17 -13.79
N ALA A 9 10.02 -28.11 -14.47
CA ALA A 9 8.68 -28.53 -14.11
C ALA A 9 8.68 -29.48 -12.90
N GLU A 10 9.68 -30.34 -12.75
CA GLU A 10 9.80 -31.25 -11.61
C GLU A 10 10.26 -30.55 -10.33
N THR A 11 11.19 -29.59 -10.42
CA THR A 11 11.55 -28.71 -9.28
C THR A 11 10.42 -27.78 -8.84
N SER A 12 9.42 -27.56 -9.70
CA SER A 12 8.22 -26.79 -9.35
C SER A 12 7.23 -27.61 -8.51
N ILE A 13 7.16 -28.93 -8.67
CA ILE A 13 6.15 -29.79 -8.00
C ILE A 13 6.46 -29.98 -6.50
N SER A 14 7.73 -30.04 -6.10
CA SER A 14 8.11 -30.11 -4.69
C SER A 14 7.89 -28.77 -3.95
N LYS A 15 8.14 -27.64 -4.61
CA LYS A 15 7.86 -26.29 -4.07
C LYS A 15 6.36 -25.99 -3.94
N ILE A 16 5.52 -26.58 -4.81
CA ILE A 16 4.05 -26.44 -4.78
C ILE A 16 3.41 -26.98 -3.49
N ALA A 17 4.06 -27.88 -2.75
CA ALA A 17 3.56 -28.38 -1.46
C ALA A 17 3.74 -27.36 -0.32
N GLU A 18 4.86 -26.63 -0.29
CA GLU A 18 5.10 -25.52 0.66
C GLU A 18 4.18 -24.32 0.40
N TRP A 19 3.73 -24.13 -0.86
CA TRP A 19 2.80 -23.06 -1.25
C TRP A 19 1.40 -23.18 -0.64
N GLY A 20 0.99 -24.38 -0.20
CA GLY A 20 -0.35 -24.63 0.34
C GLY A 20 -0.59 -24.01 1.72
N GLU A 21 0.40 -24.05 2.61
CA GLU A 21 0.25 -23.56 3.99
C GLU A 21 0.29 -22.03 4.10
N SER A 22 1.15 -21.37 3.32
CA SER A 22 1.27 -19.90 3.33
C SER A 22 0.03 -19.22 2.71
N ALA A 23 -0.51 -19.80 1.63
CA ALA A 23 -1.72 -19.29 0.96
C ALA A 23 -3.01 -19.53 1.77
N GLU A 24 -3.08 -20.57 2.59
CA GLU A 24 -4.22 -20.84 3.49
C GLU A 24 -4.34 -19.79 4.60
N ASN A 25 -3.22 -19.31 5.16
CA ASN A 25 -3.21 -18.28 6.21
C ASN A 25 -3.64 -16.89 5.68
N ALA A 26 -3.25 -16.52 4.46
CA ALA A 26 -3.55 -15.22 3.87
C ALA A 26 -5.03 -15.00 3.49
N VAL A 27 -5.76 -16.06 3.16
CA VAL A 27 -7.20 -15.99 2.75
C VAL A 27 -8.13 -15.81 3.96
N LEU A 28 -7.66 -16.11 5.18
CA LEU A 28 -8.47 -16.12 6.40
C LEU A 28 -8.43 -14.81 7.21
N GLU A 29 -7.66 -13.80 6.79
CA GLU A 29 -7.56 -12.52 7.51
C GLU A 29 -8.71 -11.53 7.21
N LYS A 30 -8.97 -10.66 8.20
CA LYS A 30 -10.11 -9.72 8.35
C LYS A 30 -10.40 -8.83 7.11
N PRO A 31 -11.63 -8.30 6.98
CA PRO A 31 -12.00 -7.36 5.91
C PRO A 31 -11.06 -6.14 5.84
N ARG A 32 -10.44 -5.91 4.67
CA ARG A 32 -9.54 -4.78 4.39
C ARG A 32 -10.35 -3.50 4.11
N ILE A 33 -9.84 -2.36 4.59
CA ILE A 33 -10.42 -1.02 4.38
C ILE A 33 -9.53 -0.28 3.38
N GLU A 34 -10.14 0.24 2.31
CA GLU A 34 -9.47 1.01 1.27
C GLU A 34 -9.91 2.48 1.36
N PHE A 35 -8.98 3.42 1.16
CA PHE A 35 -9.25 4.86 1.23
C PHE A 35 -9.06 5.53 -0.14
N ASP A 36 -9.98 6.43 -0.50
CA ASP A 36 -9.88 7.25 -1.71
C ASP A 36 -8.97 8.47 -1.50
N THR A 37 -7.88 8.52 -2.27
CA THR A 37 -6.83 9.55 -2.17
C THR A 37 -7.37 10.95 -2.50
N SER A 38 -8.21 11.05 -3.52
CA SER A 38 -8.80 12.32 -3.97
C SER A 38 -9.76 12.92 -2.93
N CYS A 39 -10.49 12.05 -2.24
CA CYS A 39 -11.41 12.39 -1.18
C CYS A 39 -10.66 12.87 0.06
N ILE A 40 -9.61 12.14 0.50
CA ILE A 40 -8.79 12.52 1.67
C ILE A 40 -8.28 13.95 1.48
N ARG A 41 -7.67 14.23 0.32
CA ARG A 41 -7.08 15.54 0.02
C ARG A 41 -8.13 16.67 0.12
N LYS A 42 -9.29 16.51 -0.51
CA LYS A 42 -10.39 17.48 -0.48
C LYS A 42 -11.02 17.66 0.90
N LYS A 43 -11.30 16.56 1.59
CA LYS A 43 -12.00 16.55 2.88
C LYS A 43 -11.11 16.94 4.05
N SER A 44 -9.79 16.84 3.89
CA SER A 44 -8.82 17.38 4.85
C SER A 44 -8.84 18.90 4.93
N ASN A 45 -9.18 19.58 3.82
CA ASN A 45 -9.27 21.04 3.75
C ASN A 45 -10.62 21.56 4.22
N TRP A 46 -11.71 20.93 3.80
CA TRP A 46 -13.06 21.26 4.26
C TRP A 46 -14.01 20.06 4.08
N SER A 47 -14.62 19.63 5.19
CA SER A 47 -15.42 18.40 5.28
C SER A 47 -16.74 18.44 4.49
N VAL A 48 -17.46 19.57 4.49
CA VAL A 48 -18.81 19.68 3.91
C VAL A 48 -18.97 20.95 3.08
N VAL A 49 -19.26 20.80 1.80
CA VAL A 49 -19.51 21.94 0.91
C VAL A 49 -20.98 22.31 0.98
N LYS A 50 -21.27 23.54 1.40
CA LYS A 50 -22.60 24.15 1.39
C LYS A 50 -22.55 25.51 0.71
N ASN A 51 -23.70 26.01 0.25
CA ASN A 51 -23.76 27.31 -0.41
C ASN A 51 -23.54 28.45 0.58
N GLU A 52 -24.02 28.28 1.81
CA GLU A 52 -23.88 29.20 2.93
C GLU A 52 -22.42 29.44 3.36
N TYR A 53 -21.48 28.62 2.89
CA TYR A 53 -20.04 28.77 3.14
C TYR A 53 -19.27 29.44 1.99
N LYS A 54 -19.90 29.63 0.83
CA LYS A 54 -19.23 30.16 -0.37
C LYS A 54 -19.37 31.67 -0.44
N LEU A 55 -18.26 32.40 -0.44
CA LEU A 55 -18.26 33.87 -0.50
C LEU A 55 -18.99 34.47 -1.71
N ASP A 56 -19.08 33.72 -2.82
CA ASP A 56 -19.70 34.14 -4.06
C ASP A 56 -21.14 33.63 -4.23
N ASP A 57 -21.67 32.97 -3.21
CA ASP A 57 -23.07 32.56 -3.15
C ASP A 57 -23.91 33.60 -2.37
N PRO A 58 -25.13 33.92 -2.83
CA PRO A 58 -26.01 34.88 -2.15
C PRO A 58 -26.42 34.48 -0.74
N THR A 59 -26.37 33.17 -0.43
CA THR A 59 -26.74 32.62 0.87
C THR A 59 -25.58 32.58 1.86
N PHE A 60 -24.42 33.17 1.50
CA PHE A 60 -23.23 33.19 2.36
C PHE A 60 -23.53 33.79 3.74
N GLN A 61 -23.21 33.02 4.80
CA GLN A 61 -23.41 33.43 6.18
C GLN A 61 -22.07 33.41 6.93
N PRO A 62 -21.44 34.59 7.12
CA PRO A 62 -20.14 34.70 7.78
C PRO A 62 -20.11 34.11 9.20
N ASP A 63 -21.14 34.37 10.01
CA ASP A 63 -21.22 33.92 11.40
C ASP A 63 -21.38 32.38 11.50
N LEU A 64 -22.20 31.81 10.61
CA LEU A 64 -22.37 30.37 10.49
C LEU A 64 -21.05 29.70 10.10
N PHE A 65 -20.30 30.31 9.18
CA PHE A 65 -18.98 29.83 8.77
C PHE A 65 -18.01 29.82 9.94
N LEU A 66 -17.89 30.93 10.71
CA LEU A 66 -17.00 30.99 11.87
C LEU A 66 -17.32 29.93 12.91
N ARG A 67 -18.61 29.72 13.19
CA ARG A 67 -19.07 28.74 14.18
C ARG A 67 -18.73 27.30 13.79
N ASP A 68 -18.91 26.95 12.51
CA ASP A 68 -18.74 25.58 12.03
C ASP A 68 -17.27 25.28 11.64
N MET A 69 -16.46 26.30 11.36
CA MET A 69 -15.07 26.19 10.87
C MET A 69 -14.16 25.29 11.73
N PRO A 70 -14.09 25.41 13.08
CA PRO A 70 -13.19 24.56 13.87
C PRO A 70 -13.48 23.05 13.74
N GLY A 71 -14.72 22.66 13.43
CA GLY A 71 -15.07 21.25 13.18
C GLY A 71 -14.98 20.83 11.71
N CYS A 72 -15.27 21.75 10.78
CA CYS A 72 -15.26 21.45 9.35
C CYS A 72 -13.86 21.54 8.72
N SER A 73 -13.01 22.42 9.26
CA SER A 73 -11.63 22.65 8.85
C SER A 73 -10.76 23.14 10.02
N PRO A 74 -10.24 22.21 10.84
CA PRO A 74 -9.25 22.55 11.86
C PRO A 74 -8.02 23.28 11.29
N LYS A 75 -7.61 22.92 10.06
CA LYS A 75 -6.50 23.58 9.36
C LYS A 75 -6.77 25.05 9.05
N LEU A 76 -7.96 25.40 8.56
CA LEU A 76 -8.27 26.80 8.26
C LEU A 76 -8.31 27.63 9.53
N HIS A 77 -8.86 27.07 10.61
CA HIS A 77 -8.83 27.72 11.91
C HIS A 77 -7.40 28.00 12.40
N ALA A 78 -6.52 26.98 12.34
CA ALA A 78 -5.11 27.13 12.70
C ALA A 78 -4.36 28.12 11.81
N LEU A 79 -4.68 28.18 10.51
CA LEU A 79 -4.09 29.14 9.58
C LEU A 79 -4.44 30.58 9.95
N LEU A 80 -5.73 30.87 10.21
CA LEU A 80 -6.18 32.22 10.55
C LEU A 80 -5.60 32.68 11.91
N GLN A 81 -5.59 31.81 12.92
CA GLN A 81 -4.93 32.08 14.21
C GLN A 81 -3.42 32.33 14.03
N LYS A 82 -2.75 31.57 13.15
CA LYS A 82 -1.32 31.77 12.90
C LYS A 82 -1.06 33.14 12.27
N ILE A 83 -1.90 33.61 11.35
CA ILE A 83 -1.77 34.96 10.77
C ILE A 83 -1.90 36.04 11.85
N GLU A 84 -2.90 35.93 12.73
CA GLU A 84 -3.11 36.88 13.83
C GLU A 84 -1.91 36.92 14.79
N THR A 85 -1.41 35.74 15.22
CA THR A 85 -0.24 35.67 16.11
C THR A 85 1.04 36.23 15.48
N LEU A 86 1.22 36.05 14.16
CA LEU A 86 2.35 36.63 13.43
C LEU A 86 2.23 38.16 13.32
N ASP A 87 1.04 38.67 13.02
CA ASP A 87 0.76 40.10 12.97
C ASP A 87 1.01 40.78 14.32
N GLU A 88 0.55 40.17 15.43
CA GLU A 88 0.80 40.66 16.78
C GLU A 88 2.28 40.67 17.13
N ARG A 89 3.00 39.60 16.80
CA ARG A 89 4.45 39.48 17.00
C ARG A 89 5.20 40.57 16.21
N ASP A 90 4.82 40.79 14.96
CA ASP A 90 5.46 41.80 14.12
C ASP A 90 5.15 43.23 14.56
N ARG A 91 3.91 43.49 15.00
CA ARG A 91 3.54 44.78 15.57
C ARG A 91 4.34 45.07 16.84
N LYS A 92 4.53 44.08 17.71
CA LYS A 92 5.37 44.19 18.92
C LYS A 92 6.84 44.42 18.60
N LYS A 93 7.40 43.71 17.61
CA LYS A 93 8.84 43.74 17.31
C LYS A 93 9.26 44.88 16.37
N TYR A 94 8.45 45.21 15.38
CA TYR A 94 8.80 46.13 14.29
C TYR A 94 7.87 47.35 14.19
N GLY A 95 6.79 47.41 14.98
CA GLY A 95 5.79 48.47 14.89
C GLY A 95 4.88 48.40 13.65
N ARG A 96 5.02 47.36 12.81
CA ARG A 96 4.33 47.21 11.51
C ARG A 96 4.05 45.74 11.20
N THR A 97 3.14 45.50 10.26
CA THR A 97 2.83 44.15 9.75
C THR A 97 3.59 43.87 8.45
N PHE A 98 3.46 42.67 7.91
CA PHE A 98 4.11 42.29 6.65
C PHE A 98 3.14 41.54 5.73
N LYS A 99 3.52 41.38 4.47
CA LYS A 99 2.67 40.70 3.48
C LYS A 99 2.73 39.18 3.63
N HIS A 100 1.56 38.55 3.42
CA HIS A 100 1.38 37.10 3.40
C HIS A 100 0.96 36.59 2.02
N PHE A 101 1.47 35.43 1.66
CA PHE A 101 1.03 34.65 0.51
C PHE A 101 0.40 33.34 1.00
N ILE A 102 -0.83 33.05 0.62
CA ILE A 102 -1.52 31.79 0.94
C ILE A 102 -1.74 30.97 -0.33
N PHE A 103 -1.32 29.71 -0.32
CA PHE A 103 -1.46 28.79 -1.44
C PHE A 103 -2.31 27.58 -1.07
N SER A 104 -3.24 27.20 -1.96
CA SER A 104 -3.93 25.91 -1.92
C SER A 104 -3.77 25.19 -3.25
N ASP A 105 -3.43 23.91 -3.19
CA ASP A 105 -3.26 23.06 -4.36
C ASP A 105 -4.61 22.56 -4.95
N ILE A 106 -5.74 22.82 -4.28
CA ILE A 106 -7.08 22.41 -4.73
C ILE A 106 -7.73 23.43 -5.68
N LYS A 107 -8.02 23.01 -6.92
CA LYS A 107 -8.79 23.74 -7.94
C LYS A 107 -10.29 23.47 -7.87
N THR A 108 -10.91 23.62 -6.69
CA THR A 108 -12.39 23.49 -6.56
C THR A 108 -12.98 24.65 -5.80
N GLY A 109 -14.14 25.14 -6.26
CA GLY A 109 -14.79 26.31 -5.68
C GLY A 109 -15.29 26.13 -4.24
N GLY A 110 -15.35 24.90 -3.72
CA GLY A 110 -15.91 24.61 -2.40
C GLY A 110 -14.91 24.10 -1.34
N GLN A 111 -13.63 23.89 -1.66
CA GLN A 111 -12.68 23.22 -0.75
C GLN A 111 -11.22 23.71 -0.85
N GLY A 112 -10.94 24.72 -1.67
CA GLY A 112 -9.60 25.30 -1.87
C GLY A 112 -9.53 26.79 -1.55
N ALA A 113 -8.84 27.57 -2.40
CA ALA A 113 -8.59 29.00 -2.21
C ALA A 113 -9.86 29.84 -1.92
N LYS A 114 -11.01 29.48 -2.49
CA LYS A 114 -12.28 30.16 -2.17
C LYS A 114 -12.75 29.97 -0.73
N MET A 115 -12.56 28.80 -0.13
CA MET A 115 -12.94 28.58 1.28
C MET A 115 -12.01 29.34 2.22
N ILE A 116 -10.73 29.46 1.86
CA ILE A 116 -9.79 30.31 2.59
C ILE A 116 -10.25 31.77 2.53
N ALA A 117 -10.64 32.24 1.34
CA ALA A 117 -11.19 33.58 1.16
C ALA A 117 -12.50 33.80 1.92
N SER A 118 -13.40 32.82 1.98
CA SER A 118 -14.58 32.85 2.85
C SER A 118 -14.19 33.04 4.32
N GLY A 119 -13.21 32.27 4.82
CA GLY A 119 -12.72 32.39 6.20
C GLY A 119 -12.08 33.74 6.52
N LEU A 120 -11.33 34.32 5.57
CA LEU A 120 -10.80 35.68 5.70
C LEU A 120 -11.93 36.71 5.80
N ILE A 121 -12.93 36.65 4.91
CA ILE A 121 -14.08 37.57 4.97
C ILE A 121 -14.83 37.42 6.29
N SER A 122 -15.06 36.18 6.72
CA SER A 122 -15.71 35.88 7.99
C SER A 122 -14.96 36.42 9.21
N THR A 123 -13.63 36.53 9.16
CA THR A 123 -12.79 37.11 10.22
C THR A 123 -12.56 38.62 10.05
N GLY A 124 -13.37 39.29 9.22
CA GLY A 124 -13.36 40.74 9.05
C GLY A 124 -12.34 41.28 8.06
N TRP A 125 -11.78 40.44 7.17
CA TRP A 125 -10.91 40.91 6.09
C TRP A 125 -11.71 41.38 4.87
N ARG A 126 -11.24 42.45 4.24
CA ARG A 126 -11.88 43.00 3.04
C ARG A 126 -11.31 42.39 1.76
N LEU A 127 -12.14 41.79 0.93
CA LEU A 127 -11.75 41.41 -0.44
C LEU A 127 -11.48 42.67 -1.26
N GLY A 128 -10.31 42.77 -1.89
CA GLY A 128 -9.84 43.97 -2.61
C GLY A 128 -10.54 44.25 -3.95
N TYR A 129 -11.55 43.47 -4.31
CA TYR A 129 -12.41 43.70 -5.47
C TYR A 129 -13.84 43.28 -5.13
N ARG A 130 -14.82 43.79 -5.89
CA ARG A 130 -16.22 43.40 -5.77
C ARG A 130 -16.83 43.09 -7.13
N ALA A 131 -17.93 42.35 -7.14
CA ALA A 131 -18.84 42.26 -8.27
C ALA A 131 -20.23 42.66 -7.78
N VAL A 132 -20.96 43.44 -8.58
CA VAL A 132 -22.35 43.81 -8.25
C VAL A 132 -23.27 42.73 -8.82
N ARG A 133 -24.20 42.21 -8.02
CA ARG A 133 -25.15 41.20 -8.49
C ARG A 133 -26.31 41.84 -9.24
N GLY A 134 -26.52 41.42 -10.49
CA GLY A 134 -27.71 41.75 -11.28
C GLY A 134 -28.85 40.75 -11.06
N ALA A 135 -29.91 40.86 -11.85
CA ALA A 135 -31.13 40.04 -11.70
C ALA A 135 -30.89 38.51 -11.80
N SER A 136 -29.93 38.08 -12.61
CA SER A 136 -29.65 36.64 -12.84
C SER A 136 -28.17 36.26 -12.80
N SER A 137 -27.25 37.22 -12.82
CA SER A 137 -25.80 36.96 -12.80
C SER A 137 -25.02 38.12 -12.18
N TRP A 138 -23.79 37.83 -11.76
CA TRP A 138 -22.86 38.85 -11.30
C TRP A 138 -22.33 39.70 -12.47
N GLY A 139 -22.19 41.00 -12.21
CA GLY A 139 -21.56 41.97 -13.10
C GLY A 139 -20.04 41.80 -13.21
N PRO A 140 -19.36 42.72 -13.91
CA PRO A 140 -17.90 42.70 -14.01
C PRO A 140 -17.26 42.88 -12.62
N ILE A 141 -16.08 42.27 -12.44
CA ILE A 141 -15.27 42.45 -11.24
C ILE A 141 -14.59 43.82 -11.32
N GLU A 142 -14.70 44.60 -10.26
CA GLU A 142 -14.12 45.95 -10.12
C GLU A 142 -13.17 46.00 -8.91
N LEU A 143 -12.00 46.60 -9.11
CA LEU A 143 -11.02 46.79 -8.03
C LEU A 143 -11.47 47.89 -7.07
N LEU A 144 -11.31 47.61 -5.78
CA LEU A 144 -11.56 48.58 -4.72
C LEU A 144 -10.26 49.33 -4.37
N PRO A 145 -10.34 50.51 -3.74
CA PRO A 145 -9.17 51.18 -3.16
C PRO A 145 -8.43 50.28 -2.16
N GLY A 146 -7.12 50.50 -2.00
CA GLY A 146 -6.29 49.77 -1.03
C GLY A 146 -6.76 49.99 0.41
N ALA A 147 -6.56 48.99 1.27
CA ALA A 147 -6.81 49.05 2.70
C ALA A 147 -5.89 48.08 3.46
N GLU A 148 -5.43 48.46 4.64
CA GLU A 148 -4.45 47.69 5.44
C GLU A 148 -4.93 46.25 5.75
N ARG A 149 -6.22 46.09 6.06
CA ARG A 149 -6.86 44.77 6.31
C ARG A 149 -7.58 44.23 5.07
N SER A 150 -6.88 44.21 3.93
CA SER A 150 -7.42 43.69 2.66
C SER A 150 -6.62 42.54 2.08
N PHE A 151 -7.29 41.76 1.22
CA PHE A 151 -6.68 40.64 0.51
C PHE A 151 -7.17 40.50 -0.93
N TYR A 152 -6.36 39.84 -1.74
CA TYR A 152 -6.71 39.42 -3.10
C TYR A 152 -6.87 37.92 -3.21
N LEU A 153 -7.91 37.47 -3.90
CA LEU A 153 -8.08 36.08 -4.33
C LEU A 153 -7.79 35.99 -5.83
N LEU A 154 -6.74 35.25 -6.19
CA LEU A 154 -6.49 34.83 -7.56
C LEU A 154 -6.87 33.37 -7.71
N SER A 155 -8.02 33.12 -8.34
CA SER A 155 -8.49 31.76 -8.61
C SER A 155 -8.53 31.45 -10.11
N SER A 156 -8.14 30.24 -10.46
CA SER A 156 -8.23 29.70 -11.82
C SER A 156 -9.64 29.22 -12.16
N VAL A 157 -10.45 28.93 -11.13
CA VAL A 157 -11.91 28.77 -11.28
C VAL A 157 -12.61 30.13 -11.23
N THR A 158 -13.83 30.19 -11.76
CA THR A 158 -14.64 31.41 -11.76
C THR A 158 -14.87 31.91 -10.33
N VAL A 159 -14.89 33.22 -10.10
CA VAL A 159 -15.29 33.86 -8.84
C VAL A 159 -16.46 34.79 -9.16
N PHE A 160 -17.55 34.73 -8.40
CA PHE A 160 -18.78 35.45 -8.76
C PHE A 160 -19.26 35.09 -10.18
N ASP A 161 -19.28 33.80 -10.52
CA ASP A 161 -19.64 33.27 -11.86
C ASP A 161 -18.81 33.83 -13.05
N LYS A 162 -17.73 34.57 -12.79
CA LYS A 162 -16.88 35.18 -13.82
C LYS A 162 -15.43 34.75 -13.68
N PRO A 163 -14.71 34.48 -14.78
CA PRO A 163 -13.26 34.32 -14.72
C PRO A 163 -12.59 35.68 -14.48
N ILE A 164 -11.52 35.70 -13.68
CA ILE A 164 -10.72 36.91 -13.49
C ILE A 164 -9.99 37.25 -14.80
N SER A 165 -10.22 38.44 -15.35
CA SER A 165 -9.64 38.87 -16.63
C SER A 165 -8.12 39.07 -16.54
N VAL A 166 -7.42 38.96 -17.67
CA VAL A 166 -5.95 39.17 -17.72
C VAL A 166 -5.57 40.60 -17.31
N LYS A 167 -6.39 41.60 -17.69
CA LYS A 167 -6.19 43.00 -17.28
C LYS A 167 -6.26 43.14 -15.76
N MET A 168 -7.28 42.54 -15.15
CA MET A 168 -7.50 42.56 -13.70
C MET A 168 -6.33 41.91 -12.94
N LYS A 169 -5.86 40.75 -13.40
CA LYS A 169 -4.71 40.06 -12.79
C LYS A 169 -3.45 40.93 -12.78
N LYS A 170 -3.16 41.61 -13.89
CA LYS A 170 -2.00 42.51 -13.99
C LYS A 170 -2.10 43.68 -13.02
N GLU A 171 -3.28 44.27 -12.88
CA GLU A 171 -3.52 45.39 -11.98
C GLU A 171 -3.40 44.99 -10.50
N MET A 172 -3.98 43.85 -10.12
CA MET A 172 -3.86 43.28 -8.77
C MET A 172 -2.40 43.02 -8.40
N LEU A 173 -1.62 42.37 -9.28
CA LEU A 173 -0.21 42.10 -9.05
C LEU A 173 0.64 43.37 -9.02
N SER A 174 0.34 44.34 -9.90
CA SER A 174 1.03 45.63 -9.92
C SER A 174 0.85 46.38 -8.61
N ARG A 175 -0.35 46.36 -8.02
CA ARG A 175 -0.61 47.01 -6.73
C ARG A 175 -0.01 46.22 -5.56
N PHE A 176 -0.05 44.89 -5.60
CA PHE A 176 0.53 44.07 -4.54
C PHE A 176 2.07 44.22 -4.47
N ASN A 177 2.72 44.37 -5.62
CA ASN A 177 4.18 44.50 -5.77
C ASN A 177 4.67 45.96 -5.82
N SER A 178 3.81 46.96 -5.56
CA SER A 178 4.22 48.37 -5.63
C SER A 178 5.21 48.71 -4.51
N ARG A 179 6.22 49.52 -4.86
CA ARG A 179 7.24 50.04 -3.94
C ARG A 179 7.33 51.57 -4.13
N PRO A 180 7.39 52.36 -3.05
CA PRO A 180 7.37 51.95 -1.64
C PRO A 180 5.97 51.62 -1.10
N ASP A 181 4.91 51.92 -1.85
CA ASP A 181 3.52 52.01 -1.37
C ASP A 181 2.90 50.75 -0.73
N ASN A 182 3.44 49.55 -0.98
CA ASN A 182 2.91 48.31 -0.43
C ASN A 182 4.02 47.34 0.00
N ILE A 183 5.11 47.83 0.56
CA ILE A 183 6.18 46.97 1.09
C ILE A 183 5.67 46.17 2.31
N HIS A 184 4.89 46.80 3.20
CA HIS A 184 4.43 46.19 4.45
C HIS A 184 2.94 45.79 4.44
N GLY A 185 2.26 45.96 3.30
CA GLY A 185 0.89 45.51 3.08
C GLY A 185 -0.17 46.56 3.40
N GLU A 186 0.20 47.84 3.45
CA GLU A 186 -0.68 48.98 3.76
C GLU A 186 -1.84 49.10 2.77
N ASN A 187 -1.61 48.75 1.50
CA ASN A 187 -2.63 48.73 0.46
C ASN A 187 -3.31 47.36 0.35
N VAL A 188 -2.53 46.28 0.35
CA VAL A 188 -3.01 44.89 0.30
C VAL A 188 -2.04 43.98 1.04
N ARG A 189 -2.54 43.30 2.07
CA ARG A 189 -1.71 42.53 3.01
C ARG A 189 -1.65 41.04 2.69
N ILE A 190 -2.70 40.45 2.11
CA ILE A 190 -2.74 39.02 1.79
C ILE A 190 -3.04 38.80 0.31
N ILE A 191 -2.37 37.82 -0.31
CA ILE A 191 -2.78 37.25 -1.59
C ILE A 191 -3.00 35.74 -1.46
N VAL A 192 -4.18 35.28 -1.88
CA VAL A 192 -4.59 33.86 -1.87
C VAL A 192 -4.59 33.34 -3.30
N MET A 193 -3.94 32.21 -3.55
CA MET A 193 -3.89 31.58 -4.87
C MET A 193 -4.22 30.09 -4.82
N ASP A 194 -4.81 29.60 -5.91
CA ASP A 194 -4.91 28.16 -6.17
C ASP A 194 -3.79 27.64 -7.08
N SER A 195 -3.71 26.33 -7.29
CA SER A 195 -2.69 25.69 -8.14
C SER A 195 -2.73 26.06 -9.62
N GLY A 196 -3.70 26.87 -10.08
CA GLY A 196 -3.62 27.49 -11.40
C GLY A 196 -2.54 28.57 -11.49
N PHE A 197 -2.07 29.07 -10.36
CA PHE A 197 -1.06 30.13 -10.26
C PHE A 197 0.24 29.67 -9.60
N LYS A 198 0.49 28.35 -9.56
CA LYS A 198 1.77 27.80 -9.12
C LYS A 198 2.96 28.21 -10.01
N GLU A 199 2.68 28.79 -11.17
CA GLU A 199 3.64 29.29 -12.16
C GLU A 199 3.21 30.63 -12.77
N GLY A 200 4.18 31.39 -13.29
CA GLY A 200 3.91 32.60 -14.08
C GLY A 200 3.53 33.86 -13.28
N ILE A 201 3.74 33.85 -11.95
CA ILE A 201 3.56 35.01 -11.07
C ILE A 201 4.80 35.21 -10.20
N ASP A 202 5.10 36.48 -9.90
CA ASP A 202 6.16 36.93 -8.99
C ASP A 202 5.55 37.76 -7.88
N LEU A 203 5.91 37.48 -6.63
CA LEU A 203 5.46 38.20 -5.44
C LEU A 203 6.66 38.83 -4.74
N PHE A 204 6.60 40.14 -4.51
CA PHE A 204 7.67 40.91 -3.90
C PHE A 204 7.34 41.31 -2.46
N ASP A 205 8.36 41.45 -1.63
CA ASP A 205 8.29 41.93 -0.23
C ASP A 205 7.31 41.11 0.65
N ILE A 206 7.22 39.81 0.40
CA ILE A 206 6.46 38.89 1.25
C ILE A 206 7.37 38.30 2.34
N LYS A 207 6.88 38.30 3.58
CA LYS A 207 7.60 37.73 4.73
C LYS A 207 7.12 36.33 5.06
N TYR A 208 5.85 36.04 4.78
CA TYR A 208 5.17 34.80 5.15
C TYR A 208 4.54 34.10 3.96
N ILE A 209 4.79 32.79 3.84
CA ILE A 209 4.09 31.89 2.92
C ILE A 209 3.32 30.86 3.76
N HIS A 210 2.06 30.66 3.43
CA HIS A 210 1.18 29.65 4.03
C HIS A 210 0.77 28.64 2.96
N VAL A 211 1.24 27.41 3.09
CA VAL A 211 0.89 26.30 2.20
C VAL A 211 -0.18 25.46 2.90
N PHE A 212 -1.43 25.60 2.45
CA PHE A 212 -2.61 25.09 3.19
C PHE A 212 -2.72 23.55 3.25
N GLU A 213 -2.05 22.88 2.33
CA GLU A 213 -1.98 21.43 2.28
C GLU A 213 -0.56 20.98 1.92
N PRO A 214 -0.02 19.92 2.56
CA PRO A 214 1.33 19.47 2.26
C PRO A 214 1.43 19.09 0.78
N PRO A 215 2.45 19.59 0.05
CA PRO A 215 2.63 19.29 -1.35
C PRO A 215 2.90 17.79 -1.53
N MET A 216 2.40 17.22 -2.63
CA MET A 216 2.56 15.78 -2.93
C MET A 216 3.99 15.40 -3.29
N ASN A 217 4.72 16.34 -3.89
CA ASN A 217 6.09 16.18 -4.36
C ASN A 217 6.89 17.45 -4.05
N SER A 218 8.22 17.33 -4.06
CA SER A 218 9.14 18.45 -3.77
C SER A 218 9.11 19.52 -4.87
N ALA A 219 8.72 19.18 -6.09
CA ALA A 219 8.65 20.10 -7.22
C ALA A 219 7.55 21.15 -7.05
N ASP A 220 6.34 20.73 -6.69
CA ASP A 220 5.22 21.63 -6.41
C ASP A 220 5.58 22.55 -5.22
N GLN A 221 6.24 22.03 -4.19
CA GLN A 221 6.74 22.85 -3.08
C GLN A 221 7.71 23.95 -3.55
N LYS A 222 8.73 23.57 -4.34
CA LYS A 222 9.69 24.52 -4.92
C LYS A 222 9.00 25.56 -5.80
N GLN A 223 8.02 25.17 -6.60
CA GLN A 223 7.30 26.10 -7.49
C GLN A 223 6.44 27.09 -6.71
N VAL A 224 5.83 26.67 -5.60
CA VAL A 224 5.03 27.54 -4.71
C VAL A 224 5.92 28.51 -3.95
N ILE A 225 6.97 28.02 -3.28
CA ILE A 225 7.91 28.88 -2.54
C ILE A 225 8.66 29.81 -3.50
N GLY A 226 8.97 29.32 -4.70
CA GLY A 226 9.59 30.06 -5.81
C GLY A 226 8.83 31.31 -6.27
N ARG A 227 7.56 31.46 -5.88
CA ARG A 227 6.80 32.71 -6.12
C ARG A 227 7.33 33.87 -5.26
N GLY A 228 7.86 33.56 -4.08
CA GLY A 228 8.43 34.52 -3.12
C GLY A 228 9.96 34.65 -3.16
N THR A 229 10.68 33.64 -3.64
CA THR A 229 12.15 33.63 -3.68
C THR A 229 12.68 34.06 -5.05
N ARG A 230 12.29 35.26 -5.51
CA ARG A 230 12.80 35.84 -6.75
C ARG A 230 14.04 36.69 -6.50
N THR A 231 14.89 36.81 -7.53
CA THR A 231 16.12 37.62 -7.48
C THR A 231 15.79 39.05 -7.05
N CYS A 232 16.35 39.49 -5.92
CA CYS A 232 16.07 40.78 -5.28
C CYS A 232 14.58 41.05 -5.01
N GLY A 233 13.77 39.99 -4.92
CA GLY A 233 12.33 40.07 -4.72
C GLY A 233 11.93 40.60 -3.35
N GLN A 234 12.81 40.49 -2.35
CA GLN A 234 12.58 40.95 -0.98
C GLN A 234 13.36 42.22 -0.61
N LYS A 235 13.89 42.96 -1.60
CA LYS A 235 14.76 44.12 -1.35
C LYS A 235 14.09 45.27 -0.58
N GLY A 236 12.75 45.31 -0.51
CA GLY A 236 12.03 46.29 0.32
C GLY A 236 12.06 45.93 1.81
N LEU A 237 12.42 44.70 2.16
CA LEU A 237 12.58 44.24 3.54
C LEU A 237 14.04 44.41 3.99
N GLU A 238 14.23 44.49 5.31
CA GLU A 238 15.56 44.63 5.92
C GLU A 238 16.44 43.40 5.63
N PHE A 239 17.66 43.64 5.14
CA PHE A 239 18.65 42.59 4.87
C PHE A 239 19.46 42.28 6.13
N HIS A 240 19.42 41.03 6.60
CA HIS A 240 20.21 40.63 7.76
C HIS A 240 21.68 40.37 7.36
N PRO A 241 22.69 40.96 8.02
CA PRO A 241 24.10 40.83 7.63
C PRO A 241 24.61 39.40 7.49
N THR A 242 24.16 38.48 8.37
CA THR A 242 24.54 37.07 8.32
C THR A 242 23.50 36.14 7.70
N ARG A 243 22.22 36.56 7.58
CA ARG A 243 21.11 35.66 7.21
C ARG A 243 20.42 36.04 5.89
N GLY A 244 20.71 37.22 5.35
CA GLY A 244 19.99 37.79 4.21
C GLY A 244 18.52 38.04 4.54
N TRP A 245 17.65 37.93 3.54
CA TRP A 245 16.20 38.03 3.76
C TRP A 245 15.62 36.69 4.21
N ARG A 246 15.07 36.61 5.43
CA ARG A 246 14.36 35.41 5.91
C ARG A 246 12.93 35.37 5.34
N LEU A 247 12.52 34.22 4.80
CA LEU A 247 11.16 33.95 4.34
C LEU A 247 10.57 32.80 5.18
N GLU A 248 9.56 33.05 6.01
CA GLU A 248 8.96 32.00 6.84
C GLU A 248 7.85 31.29 6.07
N VAL A 249 7.98 29.96 5.91
CA VAL A 249 7.03 29.11 5.17
C VAL A 249 6.33 28.17 6.14
N PHE A 250 5.01 28.30 6.29
CA PHE A 250 4.18 27.46 7.13
C PHE A 250 3.42 26.43 6.30
N VAL A 251 3.64 25.14 6.54
CA VAL A 251 2.93 24.04 5.86
C VAL A 251 1.93 23.42 6.83
N TYR A 252 0.64 23.45 6.48
CA TYR A 252 -0.44 23.01 7.37
C TYR A 252 -0.83 21.55 7.10
N ASP A 253 -0.74 20.68 8.11
CA ASP A 253 -1.21 19.30 8.06
C ASP A 253 -2.18 19.00 9.23
N LEU A 254 -2.94 17.91 9.10
CA LEU A 254 -3.80 17.40 10.17
C LEU A 254 -3.01 16.44 11.04
N GLU A 255 -3.07 16.63 12.35
CA GLU A 255 -2.57 15.69 13.34
C GLU A 255 -3.68 14.70 13.73
N ILE A 256 -3.38 13.40 13.68
CA ILE A 256 -4.31 12.34 14.04
C ILE A 256 -3.99 11.87 15.47
N PRO A 257 -4.89 12.13 16.44
CA PRO A 257 -4.75 11.65 17.81
C PRO A 257 -4.57 10.13 17.88
N GLU A 258 -3.78 9.65 18.83
CA GLU A 258 -3.38 8.24 18.95
C GLU A 258 -4.58 7.26 18.93
N PHE A 259 -5.64 7.58 19.68
CA PHE A 259 -6.85 6.77 19.77
C PHE A 259 -7.60 6.62 18.42
N LEU A 260 -7.38 7.52 17.45
CA LEU A 260 -7.99 7.49 16.13
C LEU A 260 -7.10 6.83 15.06
N ARG A 261 -5.80 6.68 15.29
CA ARG A 261 -4.84 6.19 14.27
C ARG A 261 -5.25 4.82 13.72
N LYS A 262 -5.73 3.91 14.58
CA LYS A 262 -6.19 2.57 14.16
C LYS A 262 -7.31 2.62 13.13
N SER A 263 -8.18 3.64 13.20
CA SER A 263 -9.27 3.85 12.24
C SER A 263 -8.83 4.42 10.89
N LEU A 264 -7.60 4.95 10.81
CA LEU A 264 -7.01 5.66 9.68
C LEU A 264 -5.64 5.06 9.29
N LEU A 265 -5.57 3.75 9.10
CA LEU A 265 -4.36 3.01 8.66
C LEU A 265 -3.11 3.19 9.55
N GLY A 266 -3.31 3.43 10.84
CA GLY A 266 -2.21 3.67 11.78
C GLY A 266 -1.44 4.96 11.50
N SER A 267 -2.04 5.90 10.76
CA SER A 267 -1.38 7.14 10.33
C SER A 267 -1.39 8.18 11.44
N SER A 268 -0.27 8.86 11.63
CA SER A 268 -0.10 9.96 12.60
C SER A 268 -0.54 11.31 12.04
N THR A 269 -0.48 11.50 10.71
CA THR A 269 -0.91 12.74 10.06
C THR A 269 -1.82 12.51 8.85
N GLY A 270 -2.49 13.58 8.39
CA GLY A 270 -3.30 13.58 7.17
C GLY A 270 -2.48 13.26 5.92
N GLN A 271 -1.26 13.79 5.82
CA GLN A 271 -0.32 13.45 4.75
C GLN A 271 0.08 11.98 4.77
N GLU A 272 0.39 11.42 5.95
CA GLU A 272 0.73 9.99 6.07
C GLU A 272 -0.43 9.09 5.64
N LEU A 273 -1.67 9.43 6.01
CA LEU A 273 -2.88 8.73 5.56
C LEU A 273 -3.04 8.79 4.04
N LEU A 274 -2.72 9.92 3.43
CA LEU A 274 -2.75 10.09 1.98
C LEU A 274 -1.67 9.24 1.28
N LEU A 275 -0.45 9.22 1.81
CA LEU A 275 0.66 8.42 1.24
C LEU A 275 0.40 6.92 1.37
N LYS A 276 -0.10 6.45 2.53
CA LYS A 276 -0.46 5.04 2.73
C LYS A 276 -1.63 4.60 1.87
N SER A 277 -2.55 5.50 1.53
CA SER A 277 -3.67 5.18 0.63
C SER A 277 -3.29 5.19 -0.86
N MET A 278 -2.15 5.80 -1.22
CA MET A 278 -1.64 5.84 -2.60
C MET A 278 -0.91 4.56 -3.04
N ASP A 279 -0.79 3.54 -2.18
CA ASP A 279 0.06 2.34 -2.42
C ASP A 279 1.44 2.74 -2.97
N ALA A 280 1.97 3.86 -2.47
CA ALA A 280 3.18 4.46 -2.98
C ALA A 280 4.36 3.60 -2.53
N ASN A 281 4.85 2.77 -3.45
CA ASN A 281 6.04 1.94 -3.27
C ASN A 281 7.18 2.78 -2.67
N LEU A 282 7.64 2.43 -1.45
CA LEU A 282 8.86 2.97 -0.83
C LEU A 282 10.05 2.99 -1.81
N ARG A 283 10.08 1.99 -2.70
CA ARG A 283 11.00 1.85 -3.83
C ARG A 283 11.05 3.07 -4.74
N LEU A 284 9.90 3.64 -5.10
CA LEU A 284 9.79 4.79 -5.99
C LEU A 284 10.21 6.09 -5.30
N ALA A 285 9.98 6.20 -3.98
CA ALA A 285 10.47 7.32 -3.17
C ALA A 285 12.01 7.31 -3.05
N ASN A 286 12.59 6.15 -2.74
CA ASN A 286 14.06 5.97 -2.69
C ASN A 286 14.70 6.24 -4.06
N PHE A 287 14.07 5.76 -5.13
CA PHE A 287 14.49 6.03 -6.49
C PHE A 287 14.47 7.53 -6.81
N SER A 288 13.37 8.22 -6.48
CA SER A 288 13.22 9.67 -6.69
C SER A 288 14.36 10.46 -6.04
N HIS A 289 14.68 10.14 -4.78
CA HIS A 289 15.79 10.79 -4.09
C HIS A 289 17.16 10.46 -4.73
N GLY A 290 17.38 9.19 -5.07
CA GLY A 290 18.63 8.74 -5.69
C GLY A 290 18.89 9.38 -7.05
N ILE A 291 17.87 9.48 -7.92
CA ILE A 291 18.03 10.00 -9.27
C ILE A 291 18.24 11.51 -9.28
N GLU A 292 17.56 12.27 -8.40
CA GLU A 292 17.82 13.70 -8.24
C GLU A 292 19.27 13.94 -7.83
N ARG A 293 19.78 13.19 -6.84
CA ARG A 293 21.15 13.32 -6.35
C ARG A 293 22.17 13.01 -7.45
N LEU A 294 21.99 11.90 -8.17
CA LEU A 294 22.91 11.49 -9.24
C LEU A 294 22.84 12.42 -10.44
N ALA A 295 21.69 13.02 -10.76
CA ALA A 295 21.59 14.03 -11.81
C ALA A 295 22.40 15.31 -11.50
N VAL A 296 22.50 15.68 -10.21
CA VAL A 296 23.35 16.79 -9.76
C VAL A 296 24.83 16.43 -9.90
N VAL A 297 25.26 15.29 -9.36
CA VAL A 297 26.67 14.85 -9.42
C VAL A 297 27.12 14.57 -10.86
N GLY A 298 26.21 14.05 -11.69
CA GLY A 298 26.43 13.78 -13.11
C GLY A 298 26.40 15.01 -14.00
N SER A 299 26.13 16.20 -13.45
CA SER A 299 26.08 17.43 -14.25
C SER A 299 27.46 17.83 -14.75
N VAL A 300 27.51 18.36 -15.96
CA VAL A 300 28.73 18.74 -16.66
C VAL A 300 29.51 19.85 -15.94
N ASP A 301 28.80 20.72 -15.22
CA ASP A 301 29.33 21.89 -14.52
C ASP A 301 29.36 21.70 -13.00
N TYR A 302 29.25 20.46 -12.51
CA TYR A 302 29.25 20.12 -11.08
C TYR A 302 30.44 20.74 -10.32
N GLU A 303 31.67 20.49 -10.80
CA GLU A 303 32.88 21.02 -10.15
C GLU A 303 32.99 22.55 -10.27
N LEU A 304 32.56 23.13 -11.39
CA LEU A 304 32.60 24.58 -11.63
C LEU A 304 31.65 25.34 -10.69
N ASN A 305 30.50 24.75 -10.37
CA ASN A 305 29.45 25.36 -9.55
C ASN A 305 29.57 25.05 -8.05
N ARG A 306 30.55 24.22 -7.64
CA ARG A 306 30.71 23.72 -6.27
C ARG A 306 30.68 24.80 -5.20
N ALA A 307 31.36 25.93 -5.43
CA ALA A 307 31.43 27.05 -4.48
C ALA A 307 30.07 27.69 -4.17
N VAL A 308 29.15 27.73 -5.15
CA VAL A 308 27.80 28.28 -4.96
C VAL A 308 26.87 27.27 -4.31
N HIS A 309 27.05 25.97 -4.58
CA HIS A 309 26.21 24.92 -3.97
C HIS A 309 26.57 24.61 -2.51
N HIS A 310 27.82 24.84 -2.11
CA HIS A 310 28.30 24.63 -0.72
C HIS A 310 28.11 25.86 0.18
N PHE A 311 27.66 26.99 -0.38
CA PHE A 311 27.31 28.15 0.42
C PHE A 311 26.04 27.86 1.22
N SER A 312 26.17 27.73 2.54
CA SER A 312 25.06 27.62 3.48
C SER A 312 25.21 28.68 4.56
N VAL A 313 24.09 29.34 4.89
CA VAL A 313 23.98 30.17 6.07
C VAL A 313 23.64 29.25 7.24
N ASP A 314 24.41 29.29 8.33
CA ASP A 314 24.06 28.61 9.57
C ASP A 314 22.80 29.26 10.16
N ILE A 315 21.69 28.53 10.14
CA ILE A 315 20.43 28.93 10.78
C ILE A 315 20.36 28.15 12.10
N GLU A 316 21.12 28.58 13.11
CA GLU A 316 20.84 28.19 14.49
C GLU A 316 19.63 29.00 14.96
N ASP A 317 18.52 28.34 15.30
CA ASP A 317 17.43 28.95 16.06
C ASP A 317 17.64 28.60 17.55
N SER A 318 17.80 29.65 18.37
CA SER A 318 17.52 29.63 19.80
C SER A 318 16.01 29.87 20.00
N ASP A 319 15.38 29.01 20.81
CA ASP A 319 14.09 29.19 21.53
C ASP A 319 12.75 28.75 20.92
N ASP A 320 12.66 27.89 19.90
CA ASP A 320 11.36 27.25 19.53
C ASP A 320 11.51 25.74 19.20
N ASP A 321 10.75 24.90 19.93
CA ASP A 321 10.74 23.41 19.92
C ASP A 321 10.11 22.77 18.65
N ASP A 322 10.09 23.47 17.53
CA ASP A 322 9.50 22.98 16.28
C ASP A 322 10.56 22.38 15.36
N ARG A 323 10.38 21.11 14.96
CA ARG A 323 11.26 20.37 14.03
C ARG A 323 11.46 21.15 12.72
N VAL A 324 12.63 21.77 12.57
CA VAL A 324 13.04 22.49 11.36
C VAL A 324 13.39 21.48 10.28
N GLU A 325 12.61 21.44 9.20
CA GLU A 325 12.91 20.63 8.02
C GLU A 325 13.53 21.53 6.96
N THR A 326 14.86 21.53 6.86
CA THR A 326 15.56 22.18 5.75
C THR A 326 15.21 21.48 4.44
N VAL A 327 14.53 22.21 3.56
CA VAL A 327 14.27 21.74 2.20
C VAL A 327 15.59 21.77 1.42
N LEU A 328 16.04 20.55 1.08
CA LEU A 328 17.03 20.21 0.06
C LEU A 328 18.52 20.32 0.44
N GLY A 329 19.17 19.16 0.30
CA GLY A 329 20.62 19.00 0.31
C GLY A 329 21.09 18.29 1.55
N GLY A 330 20.93 16.96 1.56
CA GLY A 330 21.64 16.12 2.52
C GLY A 330 23.14 16.42 2.44
N ALA A 331 23.77 16.55 3.61
CA ALA A 331 25.21 16.76 3.71
C ALA A 331 25.94 15.76 2.81
N HIS A 332 26.70 16.27 1.84
CA HIS A 332 27.48 15.44 0.93
C HIS A 332 28.57 14.71 1.73
N ARG A 333 28.39 13.40 1.96
CA ARG A 333 29.47 12.53 2.44
C ARG A 333 30.53 12.44 1.34
N LYS A 334 31.76 12.85 1.66
CA LYS A 334 32.93 12.77 0.77
C LYS A 334 33.07 11.35 0.19
N TYR A 335 32.95 11.20 -1.12
CA TYR A 335 33.44 10.02 -1.83
C TYR A 335 34.94 10.24 -2.10
N GLY A 336 35.77 9.28 -1.68
CA GLY A 336 37.22 9.41 -1.73
C GLY A 336 37.77 9.42 -3.16
N GLU A 337 38.55 10.44 -3.48
CA GLU A 337 39.36 10.52 -4.70
C GLU A 337 40.61 9.62 -4.58
N LYS A 338 40.89 8.85 -5.63
CA LYS A 338 42.25 8.40 -5.93
C LYS A 338 42.68 9.11 -7.21
N LYS A 339 43.70 9.96 -7.11
CA LYS A 339 44.38 10.57 -8.26
C LYS A 339 45.18 9.50 -9.01
N GLY A 340 44.87 9.34 -10.29
CA GLY A 340 45.70 8.62 -11.24
C GLY A 340 45.95 9.55 -12.41
N ASP A 341 47.21 9.96 -12.58
CA ASP A 341 47.68 10.70 -13.75
C ASP A 341 47.69 9.78 -14.97
N THR A 342 47.01 10.17 -16.04
CA THR A 342 47.33 9.67 -17.38
C THR A 342 47.06 10.74 -18.42
N LEU A 343 48.13 11.26 -19.04
CA LEU A 343 48.08 12.02 -20.28
C LEU A 343 47.54 11.13 -21.40
N ILE A 344 46.42 11.52 -22.02
CA ILE A 344 45.98 10.95 -23.30
C ILE A 344 45.68 12.08 -24.29
N ARG A 345 46.46 12.13 -25.37
CA ARG A 345 46.10 12.82 -26.62
C ARG A 345 45.02 11.99 -27.32
N HIS A 346 43.93 12.59 -27.82
CA HIS A 346 43.48 12.50 -29.22
C HIS A 346 42.09 13.09 -29.51
N ARG A 347 41.84 13.22 -30.82
CA ARG A 347 40.73 13.82 -31.57
C ARG A 347 39.37 13.16 -31.31
N ASN A 348 38.29 13.97 -31.33
CA ASN A 348 36.89 13.61 -31.60
C ASN A 348 36.43 12.19 -31.20
N ALA A 349 36.48 11.85 -29.91
CA ALA A 349 35.78 10.70 -29.34
C ALA A 349 34.65 11.19 -28.42
N HIS A 350 33.51 10.50 -28.43
CA HIS A 350 32.49 10.61 -27.39
C HIS A 350 33.14 10.38 -26.01
N PHE A 351 32.71 11.08 -24.96
CA PHE A 351 33.16 10.78 -23.60
C PHE A 351 32.92 9.28 -23.32
N ASN A 352 33.96 8.51 -22.97
CA ASN A 352 33.82 7.10 -22.60
C ASN A 352 33.34 6.92 -21.15
N GLY A 353 32.89 8.00 -20.50
CA GLY A 353 32.29 7.99 -19.17
C GLY A 353 32.28 9.36 -18.48
N HIS A 354 31.59 9.43 -17.35
CA HIS A 354 31.45 10.62 -16.51
C HIS A 354 32.80 11.15 -16.00
N ARG A 355 33.74 10.26 -15.65
CA ARG A 355 35.07 10.67 -15.17
C ARG A 355 35.89 11.38 -16.25
N GLU A 356 35.87 10.88 -17.49
CA GLU A 356 36.57 11.50 -18.61
C GLU A 356 35.98 12.89 -18.92
N MET A 357 34.65 13.00 -18.90
CA MET A 357 33.97 14.28 -19.00
C MET A 357 34.42 15.25 -17.90
N ALA A 358 34.44 14.82 -16.63
CA ALA A 358 34.86 15.67 -15.52
C ALA A 358 36.29 16.21 -15.72
N SER A 359 37.25 15.36 -16.07
CA SER A 359 38.63 15.77 -16.36
C SER A 359 38.72 16.73 -17.55
N TYR A 360 37.91 16.52 -18.59
CA TYR A 360 37.84 17.43 -19.74
C TYR A 360 37.33 18.82 -19.32
N ILE A 361 36.28 18.88 -18.50
CA ILE A 361 35.75 20.16 -18.02
C ILE A 361 36.76 20.88 -17.13
N GLU A 362 37.42 20.18 -16.22
CA GLU A 362 38.46 20.77 -15.37
C GLU A 362 39.65 21.29 -16.18
N THR A 363 40.02 20.61 -17.27
CA THR A 363 41.15 21.04 -18.11
C THR A 363 40.83 22.26 -18.98
N TYR A 364 39.65 22.30 -19.60
CA TYR A 364 39.34 23.29 -20.65
C TYR A 364 38.39 24.41 -20.22
N TYR A 365 37.69 24.25 -19.09
CA TYR A 365 36.63 25.15 -18.65
C TYR A 365 36.80 25.66 -17.20
N ASP A 366 37.96 25.48 -16.57
CA ASP A 366 38.22 25.96 -15.21
C ASP A 366 38.05 27.48 -15.05
N ALA A 367 38.28 28.25 -16.11
CA ALA A 367 38.08 29.71 -16.12
C ALA A 367 36.64 30.15 -15.81
N TYR A 368 35.65 29.26 -15.92
CA TYR A 368 34.24 29.54 -15.60
C TYR A 368 33.83 29.03 -14.21
N ARG A 369 34.80 28.69 -13.35
CA ARG A 369 34.53 28.30 -11.97
C ARG A 369 33.99 29.48 -11.17
N TRP A 370 33.00 29.22 -10.33
CA TRP A 370 32.49 30.23 -9.41
C TRP A 370 33.52 30.55 -8.33
N PRO A 371 33.77 31.85 -8.06
CA PRO A 371 34.64 32.24 -6.95
C PRO A 371 33.96 31.94 -5.60
N PRO A 372 34.75 31.85 -4.50
CA PRO A 372 34.21 31.74 -3.15
C PRO A 372 33.23 32.88 -2.83
N VAL A 373 32.08 32.53 -2.26
CA VAL A 373 31.00 33.49 -1.99
C VAL A 373 31.21 34.17 -0.64
N LYS A 374 31.22 35.52 -0.62
CA LYS A 374 31.20 36.35 0.60
C LYS A 374 29.80 36.92 0.84
N MET A 375 29.33 36.93 2.09
CA MET A 375 27.99 37.42 2.43
C MET A 375 27.93 38.95 2.37
N GLU A 376 27.17 39.48 1.42
CA GLU A 376 26.95 40.91 1.19
C GLU A 376 25.59 41.14 0.50
N ASN A 377 24.98 42.32 0.67
CA ASN A 377 23.74 42.65 -0.05
C ASN A 377 24.07 43.01 -1.51
N LEU A 378 23.71 42.14 -2.46
CA LEU A 378 23.93 42.36 -3.89
C LEU A 378 22.75 43.02 -4.59
N CYS A 379 21.71 43.44 -3.85
CA CYS A 379 20.52 44.09 -4.39
C CYS A 379 20.43 45.58 -4.04
N GLU A 380 21.37 46.11 -3.26
CA GLU A 380 21.57 47.55 -3.10
C GLU A 380 22.19 48.13 -4.37
N GLU A 381 21.58 49.20 -4.87
CA GLU A 381 22.06 49.89 -6.06
C GLU A 381 23.38 50.58 -5.74
N LYS A 382 24.50 50.10 -6.30
CA LYS A 382 25.59 51.02 -6.64
C LYS A 382 25.07 51.93 -7.75
N GLU A 383 24.46 53.05 -7.35
CA GLU A 383 24.01 54.17 -8.19
C GLU A 383 23.64 53.77 -9.63
N ALA A 384 22.56 52.99 -9.80
CA ALA A 384 21.92 52.86 -11.10
C ALA A 384 20.95 54.03 -11.25
N ALA A 385 21.51 55.20 -11.57
CA ALA A 385 20.76 56.37 -11.99
C ALA A 385 19.65 56.00 -12.97
N GLU A 386 18.53 56.71 -12.85
CA GLU A 386 17.49 56.87 -13.86
C GLU A 386 18.05 56.80 -15.28
N ARG A 387 18.02 55.61 -15.89
CA ARG A 387 18.29 55.46 -17.33
C ARG A 387 17.19 54.59 -17.91
N LYS A 388 16.20 55.29 -18.47
CA LYS A 388 15.31 54.74 -19.49
C LYS A 388 16.17 54.34 -20.70
N GLY A 389 16.74 53.13 -20.70
CA GLY A 389 17.59 52.60 -21.76
C GLY A 389 17.95 51.11 -21.56
N SER A 390 18.34 50.44 -22.65
CA SER A 390 18.75 49.03 -22.66
C SER A 390 20.08 48.82 -21.91
N THR A 391 20.13 47.87 -21.00
CA THR A 391 21.33 47.53 -20.20
C THR A 391 22.00 46.26 -20.71
N VAL A 392 23.31 46.29 -20.93
CA VAL A 392 24.11 45.10 -21.31
C VAL A 392 24.24 44.18 -20.11
N LEU A 393 23.84 42.91 -20.27
CA LEU A 393 23.91 41.93 -19.18
C LEU A 393 25.35 41.40 -19.00
N THR A 394 25.84 41.43 -17.76
CA THR A 394 27.07 40.73 -17.38
C THR A 394 26.74 39.26 -17.10
N PHE A 395 27.37 38.34 -17.85
CA PHE A 395 27.08 36.91 -17.70
C PHE A 395 27.70 36.35 -16.42
N THR A 396 26.97 35.45 -15.77
CA THR A 396 27.53 34.64 -14.68
C THR A 396 28.50 33.58 -15.23
N PRO A 397 29.39 33.00 -14.40
CA PRO A 397 30.30 31.95 -14.85
C PRO A 397 29.59 30.79 -15.54
N THR A 398 28.47 30.29 -14.97
CA THR A 398 27.66 29.23 -15.60
C THR A 398 27.03 29.66 -16.93
N GLN A 399 26.55 30.91 -17.05
CA GLN A 399 25.98 31.42 -18.30
C GLN A 399 27.05 31.48 -19.41
N ASP A 400 28.26 31.94 -19.07
CA ASP A 400 29.38 31.99 -20.00
C ASP A 400 29.88 30.58 -20.38
N PHE A 401 29.89 29.65 -19.42
CA PHE A 401 30.18 28.24 -19.66
C PHE A 401 29.20 27.62 -20.67
N ILE A 402 27.88 27.74 -20.43
CA ILE A 402 26.85 27.11 -21.28
C ILE A 402 26.95 27.60 -22.72
N ARG A 403 27.10 28.91 -22.93
CA ARG A 403 27.19 29.44 -24.30
C ARG A 403 28.45 28.99 -25.04
N ARG A 404 29.49 28.51 -24.36
CA ARG A 404 30.73 28.02 -25.02
C ARG A 404 30.76 26.50 -25.14
N TYR A 405 30.18 25.80 -24.17
CA TYR A 405 30.10 24.34 -24.16
C TYR A 405 29.03 23.83 -25.14
N PHE A 406 27.80 24.36 -25.07
CA PHE A 406 26.71 23.91 -25.93
C PHE A 406 26.66 24.73 -27.23
N LYS A 407 27.30 24.20 -28.26
CA LYS A 407 27.44 24.78 -29.60
C LYS A 407 27.11 23.75 -30.70
N PRO A 408 26.93 24.14 -31.97
CA PRO A 408 26.62 23.19 -33.05
C PRO A 408 27.63 22.05 -33.19
N SER A 409 28.91 22.30 -32.91
CA SER A 409 29.99 21.30 -32.91
C SER A 409 30.11 20.48 -31.63
N ALA A 410 29.25 20.69 -30.63
CA ALA A 410 29.26 19.90 -29.40
C ALA A 410 28.96 18.43 -29.68
N GLN A 411 29.55 17.55 -28.88
CA GLN A 411 29.37 16.10 -28.99
C GLN A 411 27.92 15.68 -28.70
N VAL A 412 27.25 16.37 -27.77
CA VAL A 412 25.88 16.08 -27.34
C VAL A 412 24.84 16.73 -28.26
N LYS A 413 23.80 15.97 -28.65
CA LYS A 413 22.71 16.50 -29.49
C LYS A 413 21.76 17.43 -28.73
N GLY A 414 21.71 17.32 -27.41
CA GLY A 414 20.96 18.24 -26.58
C GLY A 414 21.47 18.33 -25.15
N MET A 415 20.97 19.32 -24.43
CA MET A 415 21.31 19.63 -23.06
C MET A 415 20.07 20.02 -22.25
N LEU A 416 20.01 19.57 -21.00
CA LEU A 416 19.05 19.96 -19.98
C LEU A 416 19.69 20.96 -19.01
N LEU A 417 19.20 22.19 -19.01
CA LEU A 417 19.48 23.18 -17.98
C LEU A 417 18.57 22.93 -16.78
N TYR A 418 19.04 22.07 -15.86
CA TYR A 418 18.40 21.83 -14.57
C TYR A 418 18.82 22.94 -13.60
N HIS A 419 18.28 24.14 -13.79
CA HIS A 419 18.64 25.30 -12.99
C HIS A 419 17.46 25.83 -12.20
N SER A 420 17.71 26.19 -10.94
CA SER A 420 16.76 26.86 -10.05
C SER A 420 16.14 28.13 -10.65
N VAL A 421 15.05 28.59 -10.05
CA VAL A 421 14.36 29.80 -10.50
C VAL A 421 15.25 31.04 -10.26
N GLY A 422 15.26 31.99 -11.20
CA GLY A 422 16.03 33.24 -11.04
C GLY A 422 17.52 33.16 -11.41
N THR A 423 18.04 32.02 -11.88
CA THR A 423 19.44 31.87 -12.32
C THR A 423 19.76 32.46 -13.70
N GLY A 424 18.75 32.94 -14.43
CA GLY A 424 18.91 33.45 -15.80
C GLY A 424 18.98 32.36 -16.88
N LYS A 425 18.17 31.29 -16.76
CA LYS A 425 18.02 30.25 -17.80
C LYS A 425 17.74 30.85 -19.18
N THR A 426 16.78 31.78 -19.27
CA THR A 426 16.41 32.47 -20.51
C THR A 426 17.59 33.20 -21.15
N ALA A 427 18.37 33.94 -20.34
CA ALA A 427 19.58 34.61 -20.80
C ALA A 427 20.64 33.61 -21.27
N SER A 428 20.82 32.48 -20.57
CA SER A 428 21.75 31.40 -20.96
C SER A 428 21.41 30.85 -22.35
N ALA A 429 20.12 30.58 -22.61
CA ALA A 429 19.65 30.04 -23.87
C ALA A 429 19.76 31.06 -25.03
N ILE A 430 19.42 32.32 -24.80
CA ILE A 430 19.59 33.40 -25.80
C ILE A 430 21.08 33.59 -26.13
N ALA A 431 21.94 33.59 -25.12
CA ALA A 431 23.38 33.73 -25.30
C ALA A 431 23.96 32.55 -26.10
N ALA A 432 23.59 31.31 -25.76
CA ALA A 432 24.02 30.12 -26.51
C ALA A 432 23.54 30.17 -27.97
N ALA A 433 22.27 30.50 -28.21
CA ALA A 433 21.68 30.59 -29.54
C ALA A 433 22.36 31.65 -30.42
N SER A 434 22.51 32.87 -29.91
CA SER A 434 23.05 34.00 -30.67
C SER A 434 24.57 33.94 -30.88
N SER A 435 25.31 33.28 -29.97
CA SER A 435 26.79 33.24 -30.04
C SER A 435 27.31 32.24 -31.07
N ASN A 436 26.68 31.05 -31.20
CA ASN A 436 27.22 29.97 -32.05
C ASN A 436 26.21 29.42 -33.07
N PHE A 437 24.94 29.24 -32.69
CA PHE A 437 23.96 28.60 -33.57
C PHE A 437 23.52 29.52 -34.72
N GLU A 438 23.20 30.77 -34.41
CA GLU A 438 22.79 31.76 -35.40
C GLU A 438 23.89 32.02 -36.47
N PRO A 439 25.17 32.24 -36.12
CA PRO A 439 26.25 32.37 -37.11
C PRO A 439 26.45 31.14 -38.00
N GLU A 440 26.21 29.93 -37.48
CA GLU A 440 26.32 28.67 -38.24
C GLU A 440 25.06 28.35 -39.07
N GLY A 441 24.11 29.29 -39.13
CA GLY A 441 22.92 29.20 -39.98
C GLY A 441 21.80 28.34 -39.41
N TYR A 442 21.77 28.12 -38.09
CA TYR A 442 20.67 27.40 -37.45
C TYR A 442 19.41 28.26 -37.35
N SER A 443 18.26 27.65 -37.57
CA SER A 443 16.95 28.22 -37.25
C SER A 443 16.67 28.08 -35.75
N ILE A 444 16.28 29.17 -35.09
CA ILE A 444 15.98 29.17 -33.65
C ILE A 444 14.48 29.02 -33.46
N LEU A 445 14.07 27.94 -32.79
CA LEU A 445 12.68 27.66 -32.49
C LEU A 445 12.46 27.59 -30.98
N TRP A 446 11.84 28.64 -30.45
CA TRP A 446 11.55 28.75 -29.03
C TRP A 446 10.13 28.30 -28.71
N VAL A 447 10.00 27.36 -27.78
CA VAL A 447 8.72 26.86 -27.25
C VAL A 447 8.59 27.31 -25.80
N THR A 448 7.51 28.03 -25.48
CA THR A 448 7.18 28.46 -24.10
C THR A 448 5.67 28.61 -23.94
N ARG A 449 5.19 28.97 -22.75
CA ARG A 449 3.78 29.27 -22.49
C ARG A 449 3.35 30.54 -23.23
N THR A 450 2.07 30.60 -23.64
CA THR A 450 1.49 31.79 -24.29
C THR A 450 1.68 33.05 -23.46
N THR A 451 1.63 32.94 -22.14
CA THR A 451 1.81 34.06 -21.20
C THR A 451 3.25 34.56 -21.08
N LEU A 452 4.25 33.71 -21.39
CA LEU A 452 5.68 34.01 -21.21
C LEU A 452 6.38 34.43 -22.51
N LYS A 453 5.72 34.33 -23.66
CA LYS A 453 6.30 34.68 -24.97
C LYS A 453 6.91 36.08 -25.02
N ASN A 454 6.29 37.05 -24.34
CA ASN A 454 6.75 38.43 -24.34
C ASN A 454 7.96 38.66 -23.43
N ASP A 455 8.17 37.81 -22.41
CA ASP A 455 9.28 37.96 -21.47
C ASP A 455 10.63 37.56 -22.09
N ILE A 456 10.62 36.76 -23.14
CA ILE A 456 11.82 36.43 -23.92
C ILE A 456 12.45 37.71 -24.48
N TRP A 457 11.64 38.62 -25.02
CA TRP A 457 12.12 39.85 -25.65
C TRP A 457 12.76 40.83 -24.68
N LYS A 458 12.38 40.79 -23.39
CA LYS A 458 13.05 41.57 -22.35
C LYS A 458 14.53 41.21 -22.25
N ASN A 459 14.87 39.92 -22.29
CA ASN A 459 16.26 39.43 -22.26
C ASN A 459 17.02 39.60 -23.58
N VAL A 460 16.31 39.98 -24.65
CA VAL A 460 16.93 40.27 -25.96
C VAL A 460 17.24 41.76 -26.08
N PHE A 461 16.28 42.63 -25.75
CA PHE A 461 16.36 44.07 -26.04
C PHE A 461 16.55 44.97 -24.82
N ASP A 462 16.10 44.57 -23.63
CA ASP A 462 16.14 45.42 -22.44
C ASP A 462 17.30 45.02 -21.51
N GLN A 463 17.38 43.73 -21.16
CA GLN A 463 18.49 43.08 -20.47
C GLN A 463 19.31 42.27 -21.49
N VAL A 464 20.15 42.95 -22.26
CA VAL A 464 20.69 42.45 -23.53
C VAL A 464 21.65 41.29 -23.30
N ALA A 465 21.13 40.07 -23.46
CA ALA A 465 21.89 38.81 -23.48
C ALA A 465 22.21 38.32 -24.92
N HIS A 466 21.61 38.95 -25.92
CA HIS A 466 21.82 38.61 -27.33
C HIS A 466 23.15 39.16 -27.85
N GLU A 467 24.02 38.29 -28.35
CA GLU A 467 25.42 38.63 -28.65
C GLU A 467 25.55 39.70 -29.75
N ASN A 468 24.81 39.58 -30.86
CA ASN A 468 24.85 40.57 -31.94
C ASN A 468 24.41 41.97 -31.47
N ILE A 469 23.29 42.05 -30.74
CA ILE A 469 22.76 43.30 -30.19
C ILE A 469 23.74 43.88 -29.15
N ARG A 470 24.36 43.02 -28.33
CA ARG A 470 25.39 43.45 -27.39
C ARG A 470 26.57 44.11 -28.10
N ARG A 471 27.06 43.54 -29.22
CA ARG A 471 28.12 44.16 -30.03
C ARG A 471 27.68 45.50 -30.64
N MET A 472 26.45 45.61 -31.12
CA MET A 472 25.90 46.87 -31.65
C MET A 472 25.91 47.99 -30.58
N ILE A 473 25.49 47.68 -29.35
CA ILE A 473 25.52 48.65 -28.24
C ILE A 473 26.97 49.02 -27.89
N SER A 474 27.89 48.04 -27.84
CA SER A 474 29.31 48.31 -27.60
C SER A 474 29.93 49.19 -28.69
N ASN A 475 29.40 49.13 -29.92
CA ASN A 475 29.81 49.97 -31.04
C ASN A 475 29.10 51.35 -31.07
N GLY A 476 28.26 51.66 -30.07
CA GLY A 476 27.59 52.96 -29.91
C GLY A 476 26.21 53.09 -30.56
N GLU A 477 25.63 52.00 -31.08
CA GLU A 477 24.31 52.02 -31.70
C GLU A 477 23.17 52.03 -30.67
N LYS A 478 22.11 52.80 -30.93
CA LYS A 478 20.92 52.89 -30.05
C LYS A 478 19.84 51.90 -30.48
N ILE A 479 19.33 51.12 -29.53
CA ILE A 479 18.20 50.22 -29.76
C ILE A 479 16.91 51.03 -29.93
N PRO A 480 16.12 50.82 -31.00
CA PRO A 480 14.82 51.46 -31.17
C PRO A 480 13.85 51.15 -30.02
N THR A 481 12.99 52.10 -29.67
CA THR A 481 11.92 51.89 -28.67
C THR A 481 10.70 51.20 -29.28
N ASP A 482 10.48 51.33 -30.59
CA ASP A 482 9.35 50.70 -31.28
C ASP A 482 9.49 49.17 -31.36
N PRO A 483 8.46 48.39 -30.96
CA PRO A 483 8.51 46.93 -31.02
C PRO A 483 8.73 46.37 -32.43
N GLY A 484 8.20 47.00 -33.47
CA GLY A 484 8.35 46.56 -34.86
C GLY A 484 9.78 46.72 -35.38
N GLU A 485 10.40 47.86 -35.09
CA GLU A 485 11.81 48.14 -35.42
C GLU A 485 12.78 47.25 -34.64
N ARG A 486 12.54 47.01 -33.33
CA ARG A 486 13.32 46.05 -32.53
C ARG A 486 13.38 44.68 -33.19
N MET A 487 12.24 44.23 -33.73
CA MET A 487 12.15 42.93 -34.37
C MET A 487 12.92 42.81 -35.70
N LYS A 488 13.26 43.93 -36.36
CA LYS A 488 14.08 43.93 -37.59
C LYS A 488 15.56 43.74 -37.30
N LEU A 489 16.01 43.99 -36.07
CA LEU A 489 17.40 43.80 -35.64
C LEU A 489 17.80 42.31 -35.55
N LEU A 490 16.80 41.42 -35.48
CA LEU A 490 17.05 39.98 -35.39
C LEU A 490 17.31 39.39 -36.78
N SER A 491 18.26 38.47 -36.86
CA SER A 491 18.59 37.81 -38.12
C SER A 491 17.49 36.87 -38.61
N LYS A 492 17.70 36.30 -39.81
CA LYS A 492 16.82 35.30 -40.41
C LYS A 492 16.64 34.06 -39.52
N ALA A 493 17.56 33.79 -38.58
CA ALA A 493 17.49 32.68 -37.65
C ALA A 493 16.25 32.74 -36.73
N TRP A 494 15.74 33.95 -36.42
CA TRP A 494 14.59 34.18 -35.54
C TRP A 494 13.27 34.45 -36.29
N ARG A 495 13.19 34.05 -37.56
CA ARG A 495 11.99 34.22 -38.41
C ARG A 495 10.74 33.56 -37.86
N ILE A 496 10.89 32.44 -37.15
CA ILE A 496 9.79 31.79 -36.42
C ILE A 496 9.75 32.42 -35.03
N ARG A 497 8.71 33.21 -34.77
CA ARG A 497 8.48 33.80 -33.45
C ARG A 497 8.22 32.71 -32.41
N PRO A 498 8.48 32.96 -31.11
CA PRO A 498 8.20 32.01 -30.05
C PRO A 498 6.79 31.42 -30.12
N ILE A 499 6.70 30.10 -30.08
CA ILE A 499 5.46 29.34 -30.23
C ILE A 499 5.01 28.73 -28.90
N SER A 500 3.70 28.45 -28.79
CA SER A 500 3.14 27.71 -27.65
C SER A 500 3.36 26.21 -27.82
N TYR A 501 3.27 25.44 -26.73
CA TYR A 501 3.31 23.97 -26.77
C TYR A 501 2.28 23.36 -27.72
N LYS A 502 1.06 23.92 -27.78
CA LYS A 502 0.03 23.49 -28.74
C LYS A 502 0.45 23.74 -30.19
N GLN A 503 0.97 24.93 -30.48
CA GLN A 503 1.47 25.27 -31.81
C GLN A 503 2.67 24.40 -32.21
N PHE A 504 3.53 24.07 -31.23
CA PHE A 504 4.64 23.17 -31.39
C PHE A 504 4.18 21.74 -31.70
N SER A 505 3.18 21.22 -30.98
CA SER A 505 2.57 19.92 -31.29
C SER A 505 2.04 19.87 -32.72
N ASN A 506 1.32 20.92 -33.16
CA ASN A 506 0.81 21.00 -34.52
C ASN A 506 1.93 21.09 -35.58
N LEU A 507 3.08 21.69 -35.24
CA LEU A 507 4.26 21.77 -36.11
C LEU A 507 4.81 20.38 -36.36
N VAL A 508 5.02 19.65 -35.26
CA VAL A 508 5.53 18.28 -35.29
C VAL A 508 4.56 17.34 -36.01
N SER A 509 3.25 17.52 -35.82
CA SER A 509 2.21 16.76 -36.52
C SER A 509 1.98 17.18 -37.98
N LYS A 510 2.80 18.08 -38.54
CA LYS A 510 2.73 18.55 -39.94
C LYS A 510 1.45 19.30 -40.30
N GLN A 511 0.79 19.90 -39.32
CA GLN A 511 -0.56 20.49 -39.45
C GLN A 511 -0.56 22.02 -39.48
N ASN A 512 0.60 22.69 -39.56
CA ASN A 512 0.65 24.14 -39.50
C ASN A 512 1.60 24.80 -40.52
N GLN A 513 1.42 26.10 -40.69
CA GLN A 513 2.23 26.92 -41.60
C GLN A 513 3.72 26.95 -41.24
N TYR A 514 4.06 26.76 -39.95
CA TYR A 514 5.45 26.71 -39.51
C TYR A 514 6.16 25.46 -40.04
N TYR A 515 5.49 24.31 -40.09
CA TYR A 515 6.03 23.09 -40.70
C TYR A 515 6.32 23.29 -42.19
N HIS A 516 5.35 23.84 -42.95
CA HIS A 516 5.56 24.11 -44.38
C HIS A 516 6.70 25.08 -44.64
N ARG A 517 6.93 26.04 -43.74
CA ARG A 517 8.08 26.94 -43.80
C ARG A 517 9.39 26.22 -43.55
N LEU A 518 9.48 25.38 -42.51
CA LEU A 518 10.66 24.56 -42.26
C LEU A 518 10.96 23.62 -43.42
N VAL A 519 9.94 23.04 -44.05
CA VAL A 519 10.10 22.25 -45.29
C VAL A 519 10.66 23.10 -46.44
N LYS A 520 10.23 24.35 -46.58
CA LYS A 520 10.75 25.27 -47.60
C LYS A 520 12.21 25.64 -47.35
N ASP A 521 12.57 25.89 -46.09
CA ASP A 521 13.90 26.36 -45.71
C ASP A 521 14.93 25.20 -45.65
N ASN A 522 14.53 24.03 -45.15
CA ASN A 522 15.41 22.89 -44.86
C ASN A 522 15.21 21.70 -45.82
N GLY A 523 14.08 21.63 -46.51
CA GLY A 523 13.67 20.50 -47.37
C GLY A 523 12.68 19.55 -46.70
N GLU A 524 12.02 18.70 -47.49
CA GLU A 524 11.00 17.74 -46.99
C GLU A 524 11.61 16.55 -46.23
N ILE A 525 12.92 16.31 -46.40
CA ILE A 525 13.63 15.12 -45.92
C ILE A 525 13.84 15.19 -44.41
N ASP A 526 14.46 16.27 -43.97
CA ASP A 526 14.59 16.63 -42.58
C ASP A 526 14.19 18.11 -42.44
N PRO A 527 12.90 18.38 -42.19
CA PRO A 527 12.44 19.73 -41.95
C PRO A 527 13.12 20.38 -40.73
N LEU A 528 13.73 19.57 -39.84
CA LEU A 528 14.40 20.04 -38.63
C LEU A 528 15.93 20.17 -38.79
N ARG A 529 16.46 19.97 -40.00
CA ARG A 529 17.89 20.16 -40.28
C ARG A 529 18.33 21.56 -39.82
N LYS A 530 19.49 21.65 -39.17
CA LYS A 530 20.03 22.89 -38.59
C LYS A 530 18.99 23.70 -37.81
N THR A 531 18.22 23.04 -36.95
CA THR A 531 17.23 23.70 -36.09
C THR A 531 17.60 23.54 -34.63
N LEU A 532 17.71 24.64 -33.89
CA LEU A 532 17.85 24.64 -32.43
C LEU A 532 16.47 24.78 -31.80
N PHE A 533 16.03 23.73 -31.10
CA PHE A 533 14.87 23.77 -30.22
C PHE A 533 15.26 24.30 -28.85
N ILE A 534 14.63 25.37 -28.41
CA ILE A 534 14.73 25.85 -27.02
C ILE A 534 13.37 25.63 -26.39
N ILE A 535 13.29 24.70 -25.45
CA ILE A 535 12.03 24.34 -24.78
C ILE A 535 12.11 24.81 -23.33
N ASP A 536 11.36 25.89 -23.07
CA ASP A 536 11.23 26.50 -21.76
C ASP A 536 10.09 25.86 -20.96
N GLU A 537 10.33 25.56 -19.68
CA GLU A 537 9.49 24.70 -18.84
C GLU A 537 9.36 23.26 -19.37
N ALA A 538 10.49 22.67 -19.77
CA ALA A 538 10.57 21.34 -20.39
C ALA A 538 9.87 20.22 -19.61
N HIS A 539 9.70 20.36 -18.30
CA HIS A 539 8.93 19.40 -17.47
C HIS A 539 7.48 19.23 -17.94
N LYS A 540 6.92 20.19 -18.68
CA LYS A 540 5.59 20.10 -19.30
C LYS A 540 5.48 19.16 -20.50
N LEU A 541 6.60 18.67 -21.03
CA LEU A 541 6.58 17.69 -22.12
C LEU A 541 6.01 16.34 -21.66
N TYR A 542 6.32 15.94 -20.42
CA TYR A 542 5.93 14.64 -19.86
C TYR A 542 5.04 14.76 -18.60
N GLY A 543 5.03 15.90 -17.91
CA GLY A 543 4.20 16.13 -16.72
C GLY A 543 2.69 16.16 -17.00
N GLY A 544 1.91 15.38 -16.24
CA GLY A 544 0.50 15.10 -16.50
C GLY A 544 -0.51 16.13 -15.97
N GLY A 545 -0.22 16.81 -14.86
CA GLY A 545 -1.24 17.56 -14.09
C GLY A 545 -1.62 18.97 -14.57
N ASP A 546 -0.78 19.67 -15.34
CA ASP A 546 -0.91 21.15 -15.48
C ASP A 546 -1.38 21.68 -16.82
N LEU A 547 -1.19 20.92 -17.90
CA LEU A 547 -1.66 21.32 -19.23
C LEU A 547 -3.08 20.79 -19.45
N SER A 548 -3.94 21.64 -20.03
CA SER A 548 -5.25 21.20 -20.50
C SER A 548 -5.08 20.05 -21.50
N SER A 549 -6.06 19.14 -21.59
CA SER A 549 -6.03 18.03 -22.55
C SER A 549 -5.81 18.48 -24.01
N VAL A 550 -6.12 19.74 -24.32
CA VAL A 550 -5.98 20.39 -25.62
C VAL A 550 -4.57 20.98 -25.86
N GLU A 551 -3.77 21.19 -24.81
CA GLU A 551 -2.40 21.73 -24.88
C GLU A 551 -1.30 20.67 -24.75
N ARG A 552 -1.67 19.41 -24.46
CA ARG A 552 -0.71 18.31 -24.33
C ARG A 552 -0.03 18.01 -25.67
N PRO A 553 1.30 18.04 -25.75
CA PRO A 553 2.02 17.77 -26.99
C PRO A 553 1.97 16.29 -27.37
N ASN A 554 1.93 16.00 -28.66
CA ASN A 554 2.07 14.64 -29.17
C ASN A 554 3.55 14.20 -29.11
N MET A 555 3.94 13.65 -27.95
CA MET A 555 5.32 13.26 -27.69
C MET A 555 5.84 12.14 -28.59
N SER A 556 4.96 11.24 -29.04
CA SER A 556 5.35 10.16 -29.96
C SER A 556 5.81 10.72 -31.31
N GLU A 557 5.10 11.72 -31.84
CA GLU A 557 5.50 12.37 -33.10
C GLU A 557 6.75 13.24 -32.91
N LEU A 558 6.89 13.92 -31.76
CA LEU A 558 8.06 14.75 -31.48
C LEU A 558 9.33 13.91 -31.37
N HIS A 559 9.29 12.85 -30.57
CA HIS A 559 10.40 11.92 -30.44
C HIS A 559 10.79 11.37 -31.80
N LYS A 560 9.82 10.90 -32.59
CA LYS A 560 10.06 10.39 -33.94
C LYS A 560 10.71 11.44 -34.86
N ALA A 561 10.24 12.68 -34.87
CA ALA A 561 10.80 13.74 -35.71
C ALA A 561 12.26 14.06 -35.34
N LEU A 562 12.56 14.16 -34.04
CA LEU A 562 13.93 14.40 -33.55
C LEU A 562 14.87 13.23 -33.87
N MET A 563 14.43 12.00 -33.60
CA MET A 563 15.25 10.80 -33.89
C MET A 563 15.52 10.65 -35.38
N THR A 564 14.54 10.97 -36.24
CA THR A 564 14.76 11.02 -37.69
C THR A 564 15.81 12.07 -38.05
N SER A 565 15.74 13.28 -37.49
CA SER A 565 16.74 14.32 -37.75
C SER A 565 18.15 13.89 -37.32
N TYR A 566 18.28 13.29 -36.13
CA TYR A 566 19.57 12.77 -35.63
C TYR A 566 20.17 11.72 -36.57
N ALA A 567 19.33 10.80 -37.06
CA ALA A 567 19.76 9.72 -37.94
C ALA A 567 20.07 10.19 -39.38
N VAL A 568 19.31 11.16 -39.90
CA VAL A 568 19.41 11.59 -41.31
C VAL A 568 20.44 12.70 -41.49
N SER A 569 20.45 13.72 -40.63
CA SER A 569 21.28 14.92 -40.79
C SER A 569 22.54 14.92 -39.94
N GLY A 570 22.74 13.95 -39.04
CA GLY A 570 24.01 13.72 -38.37
C GLY A 570 24.54 14.98 -37.66
N ALA A 571 25.68 15.53 -38.08
CA ALA A 571 26.26 16.75 -37.50
C ALA A 571 25.33 17.97 -37.62
N ASP A 572 24.59 18.07 -38.73
CA ASP A 572 23.64 19.14 -39.06
C ASP A 572 22.20 18.84 -38.59
N SER A 573 22.02 17.82 -37.76
CA SER A 573 20.71 17.50 -37.20
C SER A 573 20.16 18.62 -36.32
N ALA A 574 18.89 18.50 -35.96
CA ALA A 574 18.31 19.27 -34.88
C ALA A 574 19.18 19.20 -33.61
N ARG A 575 19.13 20.25 -32.81
CA ARG A 575 19.74 20.33 -31.47
C ARG A 575 18.68 20.77 -30.48
N VAL A 576 18.73 20.29 -29.24
CA VAL A 576 17.68 20.55 -28.24
C VAL A 576 18.28 21.11 -26.95
N LEU A 577 17.80 22.27 -26.52
CA LEU A 577 18.10 22.87 -25.23
C LEU A 577 16.81 22.87 -24.40
N LEU A 578 16.78 22.03 -23.37
CA LEU A 578 15.66 21.89 -22.44
C LEU A 578 15.95 22.74 -21.20
N MET A 579 14.98 23.52 -20.73
CA MET A 579 15.14 24.37 -19.55
C MET A 579 14.03 24.09 -18.53
N THR A 580 14.41 23.80 -17.29
CA THR A 580 13.44 23.60 -16.20
C THR A 580 14.11 23.72 -14.83
N ALA A 581 13.38 24.22 -13.84
CA ALA A 581 13.80 24.17 -12.43
C ALA A 581 13.39 22.87 -11.73
N THR A 582 12.47 22.11 -12.31
CA THR A 582 11.87 20.91 -11.73
C THR A 582 11.66 19.87 -12.83
N PRO A 583 12.71 19.13 -13.27
CA PRO A 583 12.58 18.15 -14.35
C PRO A 583 11.75 16.92 -13.97
N ILE A 584 11.52 16.71 -12.67
CA ILE A 584 10.65 15.67 -12.12
C ILE A 584 9.45 16.38 -11.49
N THR A 585 8.23 16.05 -11.92
CA THR A 585 7.00 16.57 -11.32
C THR A 585 6.24 15.48 -10.59
N GLU A 586 5.71 14.48 -11.30
CA GLU A 586 4.92 13.40 -10.71
C GLU A 586 5.73 12.09 -10.68
N ASN A 587 6.44 11.80 -11.77
CA ASN A 587 7.18 10.55 -11.93
C ASN A 587 8.69 10.82 -12.13
N PRO A 588 9.59 10.21 -11.35
CA PRO A 588 11.03 10.35 -11.54
C PRO A 588 11.54 9.93 -12.93
N MET A 589 10.80 9.09 -13.66
CA MET A 589 11.10 8.72 -15.04
C MET A 589 11.01 9.89 -16.04
N GLU A 590 10.32 10.99 -15.68
CA GLU A 590 10.24 12.20 -16.52
C GLU A 590 11.62 12.76 -16.86
N LEU A 591 12.55 12.76 -15.88
CA LEU A 591 13.92 13.20 -16.10
C LEU A 591 14.64 12.33 -17.14
N VAL A 592 14.48 11.01 -17.04
CA VAL A 592 15.08 10.04 -17.98
C VAL A 592 14.52 10.27 -19.39
N GLN A 593 13.21 10.50 -19.49
CA GLN A 593 12.53 10.78 -20.76
C GLN A 593 13.01 12.10 -21.39
N LEU A 594 13.21 13.16 -20.60
CA LEU A 594 13.77 14.43 -21.07
C LEU A 594 15.20 14.26 -21.59
N ILE A 595 16.06 13.53 -20.87
CA ILE A 595 17.44 13.26 -21.31
C ILE A 595 17.43 12.44 -22.60
N ASN A 596 16.54 11.45 -22.72
CA ASN A 596 16.43 10.62 -23.93
C ASN A 596 16.12 11.44 -25.19
N LEU A 597 15.40 12.57 -25.11
CA LEU A 597 15.19 13.47 -26.26
C LEU A 597 16.50 14.08 -26.78
N CYS A 598 17.52 14.19 -25.93
CA CYS A 598 18.84 14.73 -26.25
C CYS A 598 19.80 13.66 -26.82
N LYS A 599 19.36 12.40 -26.93
CA LYS A 599 20.20 11.24 -27.30
C LYS A 599 19.66 10.51 -28.54
N PRO A 600 20.53 10.02 -29.44
CA PRO A 600 20.17 9.08 -30.49
C PRO A 600 19.53 7.80 -29.92
N LEU A 601 18.74 7.10 -30.74
CA LEU A 601 17.94 5.94 -30.33
C LEU A 601 18.77 4.79 -29.70
N GLN A 602 20.03 4.65 -30.10
CA GLN A 602 20.94 3.61 -29.63
C GLN A 602 21.50 3.89 -28.23
N GLU A 603 21.55 5.14 -27.82
CA GLU A 603 22.14 5.61 -26.55
C GLU A 603 21.07 5.92 -25.49
N GLN A 604 19.79 5.73 -25.81
CA GLN A 604 18.68 6.02 -24.91
C GLN A 604 18.58 5.00 -23.76
N MET A 605 18.34 5.53 -22.58
CA MET A 605 18.04 4.76 -21.38
C MET A 605 16.63 4.15 -21.44
N PRO A 606 16.32 3.10 -20.65
CA PRO A 606 14.96 2.60 -20.51
C PRO A 606 13.99 3.71 -20.07
N ASP A 607 12.85 3.83 -20.75
CA ASP A 607 11.85 4.90 -20.57
C ASP A 607 10.71 4.52 -19.61
N THR A 608 10.73 3.29 -19.08
CA THR A 608 9.76 2.76 -18.10
C THR A 608 10.45 2.39 -16.79
N PHE A 609 9.73 2.57 -15.66
CA PHE A 609 10.30 2.36 -14.33
C PHE A 609 10.75 0.92 -14.13
N GLU A 610 10.02 -0.07 -14.63
CA GLU A 610 10.33 -1.48 -14.41
C GLU A 610 11.64 -1.86 -15.10
N LEU A 611 11.84 -1.45 -16.36
CA LEU A 611 13.07 -1.71 -17.10
C LEU A 611 14.25 -0.92 -16.53
N PHE A 612 14.01 0.33 -16.16
CA PHE A 612 15.02 1.18 -15.53
C PHE A 612 15.48 0.58 -14.18
N SER A 613 14.50 0.20 -13.36
CA SER A 613 14.71 -0.40 -12.04
C SER A 613 15.49 -1.69 -12.13
N HIS A 614 15.19 -2.55 -13.12
CA HIS A 614 15.94 -3.77 -13.37
C HIS A 614 17.41 -3.50 -13.80
N LYS A 615 17.67 -2.41 -14.55
CA LYS A 615 19.03 -2.07 -14.99
C LYS A 615 19.86 -1.45 -13.85
N TYR A 616 19.34 -0.42 -13.18
CA TYR A 616 20.13 0.44 -12.29
C TYR A 616 19.83 0.28 -10.79
N LEU A 617 18.66 -0.24 -10.39
CA LEU A 617 18.17 -0.18 -9.01
C LEU A 617 18.19 -1.55 -8.29
N GLY A 618 18.30 -1.50 -6.97
CA GLY A 618 18.08 -2.62 -6.06
C GLY A 618 16.59 -2.88 -5.75
N GLU A 619 16.31 -3.88 -4.91
CA GLU A 619 14.95 -4.23 -4.49
C GLU A 619 14.30 -3.15 -3.64
N ASP A 620 15.10 -2.42 -2.86
CA ASP A 620 14.70 -1.28 -2.02
C ASP A 620 14.55 0.04 -2.79
N GLY A 621 14.92 0.07 -4.08
CA GLY A 621 14.83 1.25 -4.95
C GLY A 621 16.04 2.16 -4.91
N THR A 622 17.10 1.77 -4.20
CA THR A 622 18.39 2.46 -4.24
C THR A 622 19.17 2.11 -5.50
N PHE A 623 20.10 2.97 -5.92
CA PHE A 623 20.95 2.68 -7.07
C PHE A 623 21.99 1.62 -6.72
N ARG A 624 21.92 0.48 -7.40
CA ARG A 624 22.96 -0.57 -7.37
C ARG A 624 24.12 -0.22 -8.29
N ASP A 625 23.82 0.36 -9.45
CA ASP A 625 24.80 0.74 -10.46
C ASP A 625 24.68 2.23 -10.80
N ALA A 626 25.23 3.06 -9.91
CA ALA A 626 25.22 4.51 -10.07
C ALA A 626 26.22 4.98 -11.14
N GLU A 627 27.34 4.27 -11.34
CA GLU A 627 28.39 4.65 -12.29
C GLU A 627 27.90 4.54 -13.73
N SER A 628 27.25 3.43 -14.10
CA SER A 628 26.66 3.30 -15.44
C SER A 628 25.58 4.35 -15.69
N PHE A 629 24.81 4.75 -14.67
CA PHE A 629 23.84 5.83 -14.82
C PHE A 629 24.51 7.19 -15.04
N LEU A 630 25.59 7.50 -14.29
CA LEU A 630 26.37 8.72 -14.47
C LEU A 630 26.98 8.81 -15.88
N ASP A 631 27.50 7.69 -16.39
CA ASP A 631 28.01 7.61 -17.75
C ASP A 631 26.90 7.85 -18.79
N ASP A 632 25.71 7.28 -18.56
CA ASP A 632 24.57 7.45 -19.46
C ASP A 632 24.02 8.89 -19.52
N ILE A 633 24.26 9.72 -18.50
CA ILE A 633 23.82 11.13 -18.46
C ILE A 633 24.95 12.15 -18.74
N ALA A 634 26.18 11.68 -18.90
CA ALA A 634 27.36 12.54 -19.05
C ALA A 634 27.19 13.55 -20.19
N GLY A 635 27.46 14.83 -19.90
CA GLY A 635 27.48 15.93 -20.85
C GLY A 635 26.10 16.49 -21.20
N HIS A 636 25.01 15.88 -20.73
CA HIS A 636 23.64 16.25 -21.07
C HIS A 636 22.94 17.12 -20.02
N ILE A 637 23.44 17.20 -18.79
CA ILE A 637 22.81 17.98 -17.71
C ILE A 637 23.77 19.08 -17.26
N SER A 638 23.29 20.32 -17.18
CA SER A 638 23.93 21.40 -16.43
C SER A 638 23.07 21.72 -15.22
N TYR A 639 23.67 21.76 -14.04
CA TYR A 639 22.96 21.97 -12.77
C TYR A 639 23.43 23.22 -12.04
N LEU A 640 22.49 24.13 -11.75
CA LEU A 640 22.76 25.35 -11.01
C LEU A 640 21.63 25.64 -10.02
N ASN A 641 21.93 25.51 -8.73
CA ASN A 641 21.07 25.96 -7.65
C ASN A 641 21.61 27.24 -7.00
N ARG A 642 20.85 28.33 -7.05
CA ARG A 642 21.15 29.60 -6.40
C ARG A 642 20.14 29.96 -5.31
N GLU A 643 19.19 29.08 -4.98
CA GLU A 643 18.17 29.34 -3.95
C GLU A 643 18.80 29.61 -2.58
N LYS A 644 19.98 29.05 -2.31
CA LYS A 644 20.76 29.29 -1.07
C LYS A 644 21.60 30.57 -1.09
N ASP A 645 21.64 31.31 -2.20
CA ASP A 645 22.41 32.56 -2.29
C ASP A 645 21.66 33.71 -1.60
N ALA A 646 21.84 33.81 -0.28
CA ALA A 646 21.18 34.76 0.62
C ALA A 646 21.40 36.23 0.27
N ARG A 647 22.37 36.53 -0.62
CA ARG A 647 22.74 37.88 -1.08
C ARG A 647 21.76 38.46 -2.10
N GLN A 648 21.08 37.58 -2.83
CA GLN A 648 20.13 37.96 -3.89
C GLN A 648 18.76 37.29 -3.73
N PHE A 649 18.66 36.21 -2.95
CA PHE A 649 17.43 35.47 -2.75
C PHE A 649 17.09 35.39 -1.27
N SER A 650 15.80 35.43 -0.96
CA SER A 650 15.35 35.13 0.40
C SER A 650 15.52 33.66 0.73
N GLN A 651 15.84 33.39 1.99
CA GLN A 651 16.09 32.07 2.54
C GLN A 651 14.81 31.52 3.18
N PRO A 652 14.15 30.52 2.57
CA PRO A 652 12.93 29.94 3.11
C PRO A 652 13.23 29.07 4.34
N VAL A 653 12.54 29.32 5.45
CA VAL A 653 12.53 28.47 6.64
C VAL A 653 11.18 27.80 6.74
N ILE A 654 11.15 26.47 6.57
CA ILE A 654 9.90 25.70 6.54
C ILE A 654 9.56 25.19 7.93
N LYS A 655 8.35 25.52 8.38
CA LYS A 655 7.76 25.11 9.66
C LYS A 655 6.48 24.33 9.38
N ARG A 656 6.34 23.14 9.94
CA ARG A 656 5.10 22.36 9.85
C ARG A 656 4.16 22.81 10.97
N VAL A 657 2.93 23.17 10.62
CA VAL A 657 1.87 23.53 11.56
C VAL A 657 0.87 22.39 11.62
N MET A 658 0.84 21.71 12.76
CA MET A 658 -0.02 20.57 13.01
C MET A 658 -1.35 21.03 13.60
N ALA A 659 -2.45 20.83 12.87
CA ALA A 659 -3.79 21.12 13.35
C ALA A 659 -4.46 19.82 13.85
N PRO A 660 -4.91 19.74 15.11
CA PRO A 660 -5.53 18.52 15.62
C PRO A 660 -6.80 18.21 14.83
N LEU A 661 -6.90 17.00 14.26
CA LEU A 661 -8.04 16.55 13.47
C LEU A 661 -9.37 16.65 14.26
N VAL A 662 -9.28 16.44 15.57
CA VAL A 662 -10.37 16.55 16.53
C VAL A 662 -9.84 17.37 17.70
N SER A 663 -10.49 18.50 17.99
CA SER A 663 -10.14 19.31 19.17
C SER A 663 -10.53 18.60 20.47
N ASN A 664 -9.90 18.96 21.60
CA ASN A 664 -10.23 18.39 22.91
C ASN A 664 -11.73 18.48 23.26
N VAL A 665 -12.40 19.54 22.78
CA VAL A 665 -13.85 19.76 22.97
C VAL A 665 -14.69 18.75 22.17
N GLN A 666 -14.18 18.25 21.04
CA GLN A 666 -14.89 17.33 20.14
C GLN A 666 -14.60 15.86 20.44
N VAL A 667 -13.55 15.54 21.21
CA VAL A 667 -13.21 14.15 21.57
C VAL A 667 -14.40 13.41 22.20
N PRO A 668 -15.16 13.98 23.16
CA PRO A 668 -16.33 13.31 23.72
C PRO A 668 -17.40 13.02 22.66
N GLU A 669 -17.65 13.94 21.74
CA GLU A 669 -18.64 13.77 20.66
C GLU A 669 -18.25 12.60 19.74
N VAL A 670 -16.97 12.45 19.41
CA VAL A 670 -16.48 11.33 18.59
C VAL A 670 -16.66 9.99 19.32
N LEU A 671 -16.30 9.92 20.60
CA LEU A 671 -16.46 8.71 21.41
C LEU A 671 -17.94 8.33 21.64
N GLU A 672 -18.84 9.32 21.68
CA GLU A 672 -20.29 9.13 21.87
C GLU A 672 -21.01 8.63 20.61
N PHE A 673 -20.50 8.93 19.41
CA PHE A 673 -21.20 8.65 18.15
C PHE A 673 -20.49 7.67 17.20
N ASP A 674 -19.20 7.41 17.36
CA ASP A 674 -18.43 6.53 16.46
C ASP A 674 -18.64 5.03 16.78
N LYS A 675 -19.37 4.35 15.88
CA LYS A 675 -19.65 2.90 15.98
C LYS A 675 -18.43 2.02 15.70
N TYR A 676 -17.42 2.50 14.98
CA TYR A 676 -16.21 1.75 14.63
C TYR A 676 -15.24 1.67 15.81
N ILE A 677 -15.03 2.78 16.54
CA ILE A 677 -14.23 2.79 17.78
C ILE A 677 -14.83 1.78 18.78
N ALA A 678 -16.14 1.87 19.02
CA ALA A 678 -16.85 0.94 19.90
C ALA A 678 -16.75 -0.55 19.45
N ARG A 679 -16.58 -0.81 18.16
CA ARG A 679 -16.38 -2.17 17.62
C ARG A 679 -14.94 -2.67 17.77
N THR A 680 -13.95 -1.78 17.78
CA THR A 680 -12.54 -2.16 17.61
C THR A 680 -11.67 -2.00 18.86
N ASP A 681 -12.17 -1.36 19.91
CA ASP A 681 -11.46 -1.15 21.18
C ASP A 681 -10.98 -2.46 21.83
N ASN A 682 -11.79 -3.52 21.78
CA ASN A 682 -11.48 -4.82 22.42
C ASN A 682 -11.00 -5.90 21.46
N ASP A 683 -10.81 -5.59 20.17
CA ASP A 683 -10.47 -6.63 19.16
C ASP A 683 -9.16 -7.34 19.47
N LYS A 684 -8.15 -6.61 19.98
CA LYS A 684 -6.85 -7.17 20.35
C LYS A 684 -6.99 -8.06 21.59
N ALA A 685 -7.63 -7.56 22.65
CA ALA A 685 -7.90 -8.33 23.86
C ALA A 685 -8.74 -9.59 23.58
N ILE A 686 -9.75 -9.51 22.70
CA ILE A 686 -10.55 -10.66 22.28
C ILE A 686 -9.68 -11.66 21.51
N PHE A 687 -8.83 -11.20 20.60
CA PHE A 687 -7.93 -12.06 19.83
C PHE A 687 -6.91 -12.78 20.73
N ASP A 688 -6.28 -12.06 21.66
CA ASP A 688 -5.30 -12.62 22.60
C ASP A 688 -5.95 -13.68 23.50
N LEU A 689 -7.14 -13.40 24.04
CA LEU A 689 -7.92 -14.36 24.83
C LEU A 689 -8.40 -15.57 24.00
N GLN A 690 -8.69 -15.37 22.71
CA GLN A 690 -9.06 -16.48 21.81
C GLN A 690 -7.86 -17.41 21.57
N LYS A 691 -6.68 -16.84 21.33
CA LYS A 691 -5.43 -17.59 21.17
C LYS A 691 -5.11 -18.40 22.43
N GLU A 692 -5.20 -17.79 23.61
CA GLU A 692 -4.99 -18.47 24.90
C GLU A 692 -6.02 -19.60 25.13
N ALA A 693 -7.29 -19.39 24.75
CA ALA A 693 -8.33 -20.41 24.88
C ALA A 693 -8.12 -21.61 23.94
N GLU A 694 -7.64 -21.36 22.72
CA GLU A 694 -7.31 -22.39 21.72
C GLU A 694 -6.08 -23.19 22.15
N GLU A 695 -5.04 -22.54 22.67
CA GLU A 695 -3.85 -23.20 23.20
C GLU A 695 -4.18 -24.10 24.40
N ASN A 696 -4.98 -23.61 25.35
CA ASN A 696 -5.47 -24.42 26.47
C ASN A 696 -6.39 -25.57 26.01
N ALA A 697 -7.17 -25.40 24.95
CA ALA A 697 -8.01 -26.46 24.40
C ALA A 697 -7.16 -27.54 23.71
N ARG A 698 -6.08 -27.14 23.03
CA ARG A 698 -5.10 -28.04 22.43
C ARG A 698 -4.39 -28.89 23.49
N ARG A 699 -3.87 -28.26 24.56
CA ARG A 699 -3.28 -28.96 25.73
C ARG A 699 -4.22 -30.01 26.33
N LEU A 700 -5.52 -29.71 26.40
CA LEU A 700 -6.54 -30.63 26.93
C LEU A 700 -6.86 -31.82 25.99
N GLU A 701 -6.79 -31.63 24.67
CA GLU A 701 -7.10 -32.68 23.68
C GLU A 701 -5.91 -33.59 23.38
N GLU A 702 -4.69 -33.03 23.28
CA GLU A 702 -3.47 -33.74 22.91
C GLU A 702 -2.85 -34.48 24.11
N ASP A 703 -2.54 -33.79 25.23
CA ASP A 703 -1.67 -34.36 26.29
C ASP A 703 -2.46 -35.00 27.45
N LEU A 704 -3.58 -34.36 27.83
CA LEU A 704 -4.31 -34.63 29.08
C LEU A 704 -5.55 -35.53 28.92
N SER A 705 -5.90 -35.93 27.69
CA SER A 705 -7.17 -36.59 27.39
C SER A 705 -7.30 -38.04 27.92
N ASP A 706 -6.18 -38.69 28.26
CA ASP A 706 -6.12 -40.13 28.62
C ASP A 706 -5.35 -40.44 29.93
N MET A 707 -5.41 -39.55 30.94
CA MET A 707 -4.78 -39.75 32.25
C MET A 707 -5.55 -40.73 33.16
N THR A 708 -5.31 -42.03 32.98
CA THR A 708 -5.96 -43.12 33.73
C THR A 708 -4.96 -43.97 34.51
N ASN A 709 -5.44 -44.79 35.47
CA ASN A 709 -4.61 -45.71 36.26
C ASN A 709 -3.70 -46.61 35.41
N VAL A 710 -4.04 -46.82 34.12
CA VAL A 710 -3.27 -47.66 33.19
C VAL A 710 -1.96 -47.00 32.78
N ARG A 711 -1.92 -45.67 32.63
CA ARG A 711 -0.74 -44.91 32.18
C ARG A 711 0.39 -44.91 33.22
N PHE A 712 0.05 -45.09 34.50
CA PHE A 712 1.00 -45.11 35.61
C PHE A 712 1.38 -46.51 36.10
N GLN A 713 1.05 -47.57 35.35
CA GLN A 713 1.36 -48.94 35.76
C GLN A 713 2.87 -49.24 35.81
N HIS A 714 3.70 -48.46 35.11
CA HIS A 714 5.16 -48.58 35.15
C HIS A 714 5.73 -48.42 36.57
N LEU A 715 5.05 -47.68 37.47
CA LEU A 715 5.43 -47.54 38.88
C LEU A 715 5.40 -48.87 39.64
N ARG A 716 4.77 -49.93 39.10
CA ARG A 716 4.82 -51.29 39.67
C ARG A 716 6.21 -51.92 39.57
N LYS A 717 7.07 -51.45 38.66
CA LYS A 717 8.47 -51.92 38.55
C LYS A 717 9.27 -51.65 39.82
N ILE A 718 8.86 -50.70 40.66
CA ILE A 718 9.46 -50.45 41.99
C ILE A 718 9.35 -51.70 42.88
N CYS A 719 8.35 -52.56 42.69
CA CYS A 719 8.22 -53.83 43.41
C CYS A 719 9.16 -54.94 42.91
N GLU A 720 9.89 -54.71 41.82
CA GLU A 720 10.81 -55.68 41.21
C GLU A 720 12.28 -55.34 41.51
N THR A 721 12.56 -54.21 42.17
CA THR A 721 13.92 -53.86 42.59
C THR A 721 14.42 -54.79 43.70
N PRO A 722 15.75 -55.03 43.78
CA PRO A 722 16.35 -55.96 44.75
C PRO A 722 15.99 -55.64 46.20
N GLU A 723 15.75 -54.37 46.51
CA GLU A 723 15.48 -53.85 47.84
C GLU A 723 14.15 -54.31 48.45
N TYR A 724 13.15 -54.66 47.64
CA TYR A 724 11.80 -55.01 48.10
C TYR A 724 11.38 -56.45 47.77
N LYS A 725 12.34 -57.32 47.40
CA LYS A 725 12.09 -58.75 47.09
C LYS A 725 11.56 -59.57 48.26
N ASP A 726 11.78 -59.11 49.49
CA ASP A 726 11.32 -59.74 50.73
C ASP A 726 9.84 -59.44 51.04
N ILE A 727 9.20 -58.55 50.28
CA ILE A 727 7.75 -58.29 50.35
C ILE A 727 7.06 -59.12 49.26
N SER A 728 5.95 -59.80 49.62
CA SER A 728 5.18 -60.53 48.61
C SER A 728 4.73 -59.59 47.48
N LYS A 729 4.92 -60.01 46.22
CA LYS A 729 4.58 -59.22 45.02
C LYS A 729 3.15 -58.66 45.08
N ARG A 730 2.22 -59.45 45.62
CA ARG A 730 0.80 -59.07 45.75
C ARG A 730 0.58 -57.94 46.78
N THR A 731 1.35 -57.92 47.86
CA THR A 731 1.26 -56.89 48.90
C THR A 731 1.92 -55.58 48.43
N CYS A 732 3.08 -55.66 47.78
CA CYS A 732 3.76 -54.48 47.21
C CYS A 732 2.91 -53.79 46.14
N GLU A 733 2.35 -54.57 45.20
CA GLU A 733 1.47 -54.03 44.16
C GLU A 733 0.21 -53.36 44.73
N ALA A 734 -0.29 -53.79 45.91
CA ALA A 734 -1.43 -53.17 46.55
C ALA A 734 -1.13 -51.73 47.02
N VAL A 735 0.06 -51.51 47.59
CA VAL A 735 0.55 -50.19 48.03
C VAL A 735 0.79 -49.28 46.82
N VAL A 736 1.47 -49.77 45.79
CA VAL A 736 1.70 -49.01 44.55
C VAL A 736 0.37 -48.63 43.89
N ASN A 737 -0.58 -49.56 43.78
CA ASN A 737 -1.89 -49.27 43.19
C ASN A 737 -2.73 -48.27 44.02
N LYS A 738 -2.55 -48.22 45.34
CA LYS A 738 -3.18 -47.20 46.20
C LYS A 738 -2.62 -45.82 45.85
N ASN A 739 -1.30 -45.70 45.73
CA ASN A 739 -0.63 -44.44 45.40
C ASN A 739 -0.91 -43.96 43.97
N ILE A 740 -1.00 -44.87 42.98
CA ILE A 740 -1.43 -44.57 41.60
C ILE A 740 -2.85 -43.98 41.58
N ARG A 741 -3.79 -44.52 42.38
CA ARG A 741 -5.18 -44.01 42.40
C ARG A 741 -5.26 -42.56 42.88
N SER A 742 -4.46 -42.20 43.88
CA SER A 742 -4.43 -40.82 44.37
C SER A 742 -3.73 -39.88 43.39
N LEU A 743 -2.65 -40.31 42.74
CA LEU A 743 -1.98 -39.53 41.68
C LEU A 743 -2.96 -39.21 40.54
N VAL A 744 -3.74 -40.19 40.10
CA VAL A 744 -4.78 -40.00 39.08
C VAL A 744 -5.88 -39.04 39.55
N GLN A 745 -6.14 -38.96 40.85
CA GLN A 745 -7.09 -38.00 41.42
C GLN A 745 -6.54 -36.58 41.42
N GLU A 746 -5.25 -36.41 41.73
CA GLU A 746 -4.52 -35.14 41.70
C GLU A 746 -4.44 -34.60 40.25
N VAL A 747 -4.06 -35.44 39.30
CA VAL A 747 -4.03 -35.10 37.87
C VAL A 747 -5.43 -34.71 37.35
N LYS A 748 -6.50 -35.37 37.83
CA LYS A 748 -7.88 -34.98 37.50
C LYS A 748 -8.25 -33.60 38.05
N GLN A 749 -7.73 -33.21 39.21
CA GLN A 749 -7.95 -31.87 39.77
C GLN A 749 -7.22 -30.82 38.92
N TYR A 750 -5.98 -31.08 38.51
CA TYR A 750 -5.23 -30.20 37.60
C TYR A 750 -5.90 -30.06 36.21
N ILE A 751 -6.41 -31.14 35.64
CA ILE A 751 -7.21 -31.07 34.39
C ILE A 751 -8.47 -30.21 34.59
N GLN A 752 -9.07 -30.26 35.79
CA GLN A 752 -10.25 -29.48 36.12
C GLN A 752 -9.93 -27.99 36.26
N THR A 753 -8.77 -27.61 36.83
CA THR A 753 -8.36 -26.20 36.92
C THR A 753 -8.15 -25.58 35.54
N ILE A 754 -7.52 -26.29 34.59
CA ILE A 754 -7.35 -25.82 33.21
C ILE A 754 -8.71 -25.64 32.51
N LYS A 755 -9.65 -26.58 32.72
CA LYS A 755 -11.02 -26.47 32.18
C LYS A 755 -11.77 -25.27 32.76
N ASP A 756 -11.63 -25.02 34.05
CA ASP A 756 -12.27 -23.89 34.73
C ASP A 756 -11.65 -22.56 34.31
N HIS A 757 -10.33 -22.50 34.09
CA HIS A 757 -9.64 -21.34 33.50
C HIS A 757 -10.14 -21.04 32.08
N ASN A 758 -10.21 -22.05 31.21
CA ASN A 758 -10.71 -21.88 29.85
C ASN A 758 -12.21 -21.48 29.82
N LYS A 759 -12.99 -21.94 30.81
CA LYS A 759 -14.38 -21.48 31.02
C LYS A 759 -14.44 -19.99 31.44
N LYS A 760 -13.54 -19.53 32.31
CA LYS A 760 -13.41 -18.11 32.66
C LYS A 760 -13.02 -17.25 31.46
N ILE A 761 -12.04 -17.66 30.66
CA ILE A 761 -11.62 -16.96 29.43
C ILE A 761 -12.81 -16.81 28.47
N LYS A 762 -13.57 -17.89 28.22
CA LYS A 762 -14.79 -17.84 27.40
C LYS A 762 -15.86 -16.89 27.96
N GLY A 763 -16.00 -16.84 29.29
CA GLY A 763 -16.85 -15.87 29.98
C GLY A 763 -16.40 -14.42 29.77
N ASN A 764 -15.11 -14.15 29.89
CA ASN A 764 -14.52 -12.82 29.66
C ASN A 764 -14.72 -12.35 28.22
N ILE A 765 -14.49 -13.23 27.23
CA ILE A 765 -14.76 -12.93 25.80
C ILE A 765 -16.24 -12.58 25.59
N GLN A 766 -17.16 -13.33 26.20
CA GLN A 766 -18.59 -13.04 26.12
C GLN A 766 -18.96 -11.71 26.79
N SER A 767 -18.34 -11.39 27.92
CA SER A 767 -18.52 -10.12 28.63
C SER A 767 -18.05 -8.93 27.77
N LEU A 768 -16.85 -9.01 27.19
CA LEU A 768 -16.29 -7.99 26.30
C LEU A 768 -17.17 -7.79 25.05
N LYS A 769 -17.66 -8.87 24.43
CA LYS A 769 -18.58 -8.80 23.28
C LYS A 769 -19.93 -8.20 23.65
N LYS A 770 -20.48 -8.53 24.83
CA LYS A 770 -21.70 -7.88 25.34
C LYS A 770 -21.48 -6.41 25.62
N GLY A 771 -20.34 -6.02 26.20
CA GLY A 771 -19.96 -4.63 26.41
C GLY A 771 -19.87 -3.83 25.11
N GLN A 772 -19.29 -4.42 24.04
CA GLN A 772 -19.29 -3.83 22.70
C GLN A 772 -20.72 -3.65 22.15
N GLN A 773 -21.58 -4.67 22.27
CA GLN A 773 -22.98 -4.58 21.83
C GLN A 773 -23.77 -3.52 22.60
N GLU A 774 -23.55 -3.42 23.91
CA GLU A 774 -24.21 -2.44 24.76
C GLU A 774 -23.77 -1.03 24.41
N ARG A 775 -22.46 -0.77 24.24
CA ARG A 775 -21.96 0.52 23.75
C ARG A 775 -22.57 0.90 22.40
N ILE A 776 -22.71 -0.04 21.47
CA ILE A 776 -23.37 0.23 20.17
C ILE A 776 -24.85 0.60 20.35
N ARG A 777 -25.57 -0.01 21.30
CA ARG A 777 -26.95 0.37 21.64
C ARG A 777 -27.01 1.75 22.29
N THR A 778 -26.08 2.06 23.20
CA THR A 778 -25.94 3.39 23.81
C THR A 778 -25.68 4.45 22.76
N ILE A 779 -24.82 4.18 21.77
CA ILE A 779 -24.60 5.08 20.63
C ILE A 779 -25.90 5.28 19.84
N HIS A 780 -26.67 4.22 19.59
CA HIS A 780 -27.94 4.34 18.87
C HIS A 780 -28.95 5.22 19.60
N THR A 781 -29.06 5.05 20.91
CA THR A 781 -29.93 5.88 21.78
C THR A 781 -29.42 7.31 21.90
N HIS A 782 -28.11 7.54 21.95
CA HIS A 782 -27.54 8.90 21.92
C HIS A 782 -27.82 9.61 20.60
N ILE A 783 -27.75 8.91 19.46
CA ILE A 783 -28.10 9.47 18.15
C ILE A 783 -29.57 9.93 18.13
N GLU A 784 -30.47 9.14 18.71
CA GLU A 784 -31.89 9.49 18.81
C GLU A 784 -32.14 10.65 19.79
N LYS A 785 -31.40 10.68 20.91
CA LYS A 785 -31.56 11.69 21.96
C LYS A 785 -30.95 13.06 21.60
N TYR A 786 -29.87 13.08 20.81
CA TYR A 786 -29.14 14.31 20.48
C TYR A 786 -28.91 14.47 18.96
N PRO A 787 -29.98 14.63 18.15
CA PRO A 787 -29.88 14.68 16.70
C PRO A 787 -29.04 15.86 16.19
N GLU A 788 -29.10 17.02 16.84
CA GLU A 788 -28.33 18.20 16.44
C GLU A 788 -26.81 18.02 16.66
N ARG A 789 -26.41 17.44 17.80
CA ARG A 789 -24.99 17.11 18.07
C ARG A 789 -24.48 16.05 17.09
N PHE A 790 -25.34 15.09 16.71
CA PHE A 790 -24.99 14.10 15.71
C PHE A 790 -24.82 14.70 14.30
N GLU A 791 -25.66 15.66 13.90
CA GLU A 791 -25.49 16.39 12.64
C GLU A 791 -24.21 17.23 12.63
N LYS A 792 -23.83 17.84 13.77
CA LYS A 792 -22.53 18.52 13.92
C LYS A 792 -21.38 17.52 13.77
N TYR A 793 -21.47 16.33 14.37
CA TYR A 793 -20.48 15.26 14.22
C TYR A 793 -20.35 14.79 12.77
N LYS A 794 -21.44 14.62 12.02
CA LYS A 794 -21.41 14.26 10.59
C LYS A 794 -20.68 15.29 9.72
N LYS A 795 -20.73 16.56 10.13
CA LYS A 795 -20.00 17.64 9.44
C LYS A 795 -18.53 17.71 9.84
N SER A 796 -18.06 16.92 10.81
CA SER A 796 -16.66 16.98 11.24
C SER A 796 -15.69 16.48 10.16
N ALA A 797 -14.45 17.01 10.17
CA ALA A 797 -13.36 16.53 9.34
C ALA A 797 -13.08 15.03 9.55
N TYR A 798 -13.10 14.56 10.80
CA TYR A 798 -12.91 13.15 11.13
C TYR A 798 -13.97 12.24 10.48
N TYR A 799 -15.27 12.57 10.62
CA TYR A 799 -16.33 11.77 10.04
C TYR A 799 -16.21 11.69 8.51
N ALA A 800 -15.88 12.80 7.86
CA ALA A 800 -15.69 12.85 6.40
C ALA A 800 -14.52 11.96 5.95
N LEU A 801 -13.36 12.04 6.59
CA LEU A 801 -12.20 11.21 6.25
C LEU A 801 -12.48 9.72 6.50
N ARG A 802 -13.12 9.39 7.62
CA ARG A 802 -13.37 7.99 7.98
C ARG A 802 -14.48 7.35 7.17
N THR A 803 -15.61 8.03 7.01
CA THR A 803 -16.83 7.44 6.47
C THR A 803 -17.03 7.79 5.00
N SER A 804 -16.74 9.02 4.59
CA SER A 804 -16.94 9.43 3.20
C SER A 804 -15.78 9.02 2.29
N CYS A 805 -14.56 8.90 2.82
CA CYS A 805 -13.39 8.55 2.03
C CYS A 805 -12.93 7.08 2.14
N SER A 806 -13.65 6.19 2.86
CA SER A 806 -13.26 4.78 2.98
C SER A 806 -14.34 3.80 2.50
N SER A 807 -13.90 2.65 1.98
CA SER A 807 -14.76 1.53 1.58
C SER A 807 -14.29 0.23 2.22
N THR A 808 -15.20 -0.72 2.48
CA THR A 808 -14.88 -2.00 3.16
C THR A 808 -15.03 -3.18 2.20
N ILE A 809 -13.97 -3.95 2.00
CA ILE A 809 -13.98 -5.19 1.18
C ILE A 809 -14.39 -6.36 2.08
N ARG A 810 -15.47 -7.08 1.72
CA ARG A 810 -16.13 -8.03 2.64
C ARG A 810 -16.28 -9.50 2.20
N ASN A 811 -15.85 -9.98 1.01
CA ASN A 811 -16.23 -11.34 0.55
C ASN A 811 -15.22 -12.17 -0.29
N SER A 812 -15.42 -13.50 -0.26
CA SER A 812 -14.58 -14.59 -0.80
C SER A 812 -14.55 -14.77 -2.34
N ASN A 813 -15.10 -13.83 -3.12
CA ASN A 813 -14.97 -13.86 -4.59
C ASN A 813 -13.56 -13.45 -5.06
N ASP A 814 -12.67 -13.14 -4.12
CA ASP A 814 -11.36 -12.53 -4.34
C ASP A 814 -10.18 -13.50 -4.15
N PHE A 815 -10.36 -14.82 -4.34
CA PHE A 815 -9.23 -15.76 -4.39
C PHE A 815 -8.16 -15.32 -5.40
N MET A 816 -8.58 -14.77 -6.54
CA MET A 816 -7.69 -14.20 -7.56
C MET A 816 -7.02 -12.89 -7.14
N LYS A 817 -7.51 -12.19 -6.10
CA LYS A 817 -6.86 -10.99 -5.54
C LYS A 817 -5.92 -11.37 -4.41
N VAL A 818 -6.28 -12.32 -3.55
CA VAL A 818 -5.40 -12.81 -2.49
C VAL A 818 -4.22 -13.61 -3.06
N ALA A 819 -4.45 -14.41 -4.11
CA ALA A 819 -3.38 -15.18 -4.74
C ALA A 819 -2.37 -14.32 -5.55
N LYS A 820 -2.65 -13.02 -5.75
CA LYS A 820 -1.67 -12.07 -6.28
C LYS A 820 -0.63 -11.63 -5.25
N ASP A 821 -0.90 -11.83 -3.96
CA ASP A 821 0.01 -11.44 -2.87
C ASP A 821 1.05 -12.54 -2.59
N ILE A 822 1.00 -13.68 -3.31
CA ILE A 822 1.96 -14.78 -3.20
C ILE A 822 3.30 -14.35 -3.84
N PRO A 823 4.44 -14.35 -3.11
CA PRO A 823 5.73 -13.84 -3.61
C PRO A 823 6.16 -14.44 -4.96
N GLU A 824 5.94 -15.73 -5.19
CA GLU A 824 6.31 -16.42 -6.43
C GLU A 824 5.38 -16.05 -7.60
N VAL A 825 4.09 -15.77 -7.32
CA VAL A 825 3.16 -15.24 -8.33
C VAL A 825 3.49 -13.80 -8.66
N GLN A 826 3.89 -13.00 -7.65
CA GLN A 826 4.38 -11.65 -7.84
C GLN A 826 5.65 -11.64 -8.70
N GLU A 827 6.59 -12.56 -8.48
CA GLU A 827 7.79 -12.64 -9.30
C GLU A 827 7.46 -13.07 -10.74
N MET A 828 6.58 -14.06 -10.94
CA MET A 828 6.12 -14.41 -12.30
C MET A 828 5.42 -13.24 -13.00
N ASP A 829 4.58 -12.48 -12.28
CA ASP A 829 3.92 -11.29 -12.81
C ASP A 829 4.91 -10.18 -13.14
N ARG A 830 5.92 -9.97 -12.28
CA ARG A 830 7.01 -9.03 -12.51
C ARG A 830 7.79 -9.41 -13.77
N GLN A 831 8.12 -10.69 -13.94
CA GLN A 831 8.86 -11.22 -15.08
C GLN A 831 8.06 -11.13 -16.40
N ILE A 832 6.75 -11.37 -16.37
CA ILE A 832 5.85 -11.16 -17.51
C ILE A 832 5.79 -9.68 -17.86
N HIS A 833 5.60 -8.81 -16.86
CA HIS A 833 5.49 -7.37 -17.05
C HIS A 833 6.77 -6.78 -17.65
N LEU A 834 7.94 -7.07 -17.08
CA LEU A 834 9.25 -6.63 -17.56
C LEU A 834 9.48 -7.02 -19.03
N ARG A 835 9.20 -8.28 -19.39
CA ARG A 835 9.37 -8.77 -20.77
C ARG A 835 8.40 -8.10 -21.74
N ARG A 836 7.15 -7.85 -21.33
CA ARG A 836 6.17 -7.12 -22.15
C ARG A 836 6.57 -5.68 -22.39
N GLU A 837 7.06 -5.00 -21.38
CA GLU A 837 7.58 -3.63 -21.52
C GLU A 837 8.79 -3.58 -22.45
N GLU A 838 9.72 -4.54 -22.35
CA GLU A 838 10.87 -4.62 -23.27
C GLU A 838 10.40 -4.87 -24.71
N VAL A 839 9.41 -5.75 -24.93
CA VAL A 839 8.81 -5.96 -26.26
C VAL A 839 8.17 -4.67 -26.79
N ALA A 840 7.42 -3.95 -25.95
CA ALA A 840 6.80 -2.69 -26.33
C ALA A 840 7.85 -1.65 -26.74
N ARG A 841 8.93 -1.51 -25.96
CA ARG A 841 10.06 -0.62 -26.25
C ARG A 841 10.73 -0.99 -27.57
N LEU A 842 11.08 -2.26 -27.78
CA LEU A 842 11.70 -2.75 -29.02
C LEU A 842 10.80 -2.52 -30.24
N LYS A 843 9.47 -2.71 -30.11
CA LYS A 843 8.50 -2.41 -31.18
C LYS A 843 8.47 -0.91 -31.52
N ARG A 844 8.49 -0.01 -30.52
CA ARG A 844 8.56 1.44 -30.74
C ARG A 844 9.84 1.82 -31.49
N GLN A 845 11.00 1.32 -31.05
CA GLN A 845 12.28 1.59 -31.70
C GLN A 845 12.31 1.08 -33.15
N LEU A 846 11.81 -0.15 -33.38
CA LEU A 846 11.72 -0.74 -34.71
C LEU A 846 10.82 0.09 -35.65
N ALA A 847 9.70 0.62 -35.14
CA ALA A 847 8.81 1.47 -35.92
C ALA A 847 9.48 2.78 -36.37
N VAL A 848 10.31 3.39 -35.50
CA VAL A 848 11.10 4.58 -35.83
C VAL A 848 12.16 4.25 -36.88
N GLU A 849 12.93 3.17 -36.68
CA GLU A 849 13.99 2.72 -37.61
C GLU A 849 13.43 2.40 -39.01
N ILE A 850 12.31 1.67 -39.08
CA ILE A 850 11.60 1.41 -40.35
C ILE A 850 11.14 2.72 -40.98
N GLY A 851 10.65 3.67 -40.19
CA GLY A 851 10.23 4.99 -40.65
C GLY A 851 11.38 5.75 -41.33
N ILE A 852 12.56 5.76 -40.69
CA ILE A 852 13.78 6.40 -41.19
C ILE A 852 14.21 5.78 -42.52
N LEU A 853 14.33 4.46 -42.60
CA LEU A 853 14.73 3.75 -43.83
C LEU A 853 13.74 3.98 -44.97
N LYS A 854 12.43 3.97 -44.70
CA LYS A 854 11.39 4.29 -45.69
C LYS A 854 11.54 5.71 -46.23
N GLN A 855 11.85 6.67 -45.36
CA GLN A 855 12.03 8.07 -45.74
C GLN A 855 13.29 8.26 -46.60
N GLN A 856 14.40 7.63 -46.23
CA GLN A 856 15.64 7.60 -47.03
C GLN A 856 15.41 6.98 -48.42
N ILE A 857 14.66 5.87 -48.51
CA ILE A 857 14.33 5.23 -49.79
C ILE A 857 13.42 6.12 -50.65
N LYS A 858 12.37 6.72 -50.06
CA LYS A 858 11.47 7.66 -50.76
C LYS A 858 12.29 8.81 -51.36
N HIS A 859 13.27 9.29 -50.59
CA HIS A 859 14.13 10.38 -50.97
C HIS A 859 15.11 10.04 -52.10
N MET A 860 15.85 8.95 -52.00
CA MET A 860 16.76 8.52 -53.07
C MET A 860 16.01 8.28 -54.38
N LYS A 861 14.78 7.75 -54.32
CA LYS A 861 13.89 7.64 -55.49
C LYS A 861 13.46 8.98 -56.08
N ALA A 862 13.37 10.04 -55.26
CA ALA A 862 13.07 11.38 -55.73
C ALA A 862 14.28 12.03 -56.40
N TYR A 863 15.48 11.86 -55.82
CA TYR A 863 16.73 12.34 -56.43
C TYR A 863 17.02 11.66 -57.78
N LEU A 864 16.72 10.37 -57.94
CA LEU A 864 16.86 9.69 -59.24
C LEU A 864 15.99 10.28 -60.38
N LYS A 865 15.06 11.20 -60.06
CA LYS A 865 14.22 11.90 -61.03
C LYS A 865 14.77 13.27 -61.44
N THR A 866 15.86 13.74 -60.83
CA THR A 866 16.54 14.98 -61.23
C THR A 866 17.64 14.68 -62.26
N ASP A 867 18.08 15.69 -63.00
CA ASP A 867 19.21 15.55 -63.93
C ASP A 867 20.49 15.29 -63.14
N LEU A 868 21.01 14.06 -63.27
CA LEU A 868 22.17 13.53 -62.55
C LEU A 868 23.19 13.01 -63.56
N ILE A 869 24.47 13.17 -63.23
CA ILE A 869 25.56 12.60 -64.04
C ILE A 869 25.57 11.07 -63.84
N SER A 870 26.01 10.31 -64.86
CA SER A 870 25.98 8.84 -64.85
C SER A 870 26.61 8.19 -63.61
N VAL A 871 27.69 8.79 -63.09
CA VAL A 871 28.40 8.34 -61.87
C VAL A 871 27.54 8.57 -60.62
N GLU A 872 26.93 9.75 -60.47
CA GLU A 872 26.09 10.09 -59.33
C GLU A 872 24.83 9.21 -59.29
N ARG A 873 24.24 8.97 -60.46
CA ARG A 873 23.11 8.05 -60.61
C ARG A 873 23.47 6.63 -60.17
N ALA A 874 24.64 6.12 -60.56
CA ALA A 874 25.11 4.79 -60.16
C ALA A 874 25.32 4.68 -58.62
N ILE A 875 25.88 5.72 -57.99
CA ILE A 875 26.07 5.79 -56.53
C ILE A 875 24.73 5.79 -55.79
N ILE A 876 23.76 6.57 -56.27
CA ILE A 876 22.42 6.66 -55.67
C ILE A 876 21.67 5.35 -55.86
N GLU A 877 21.74 4.70 -57.02
CA GLU A 877 21.12 3.40 -57.27
C GLU A 877 21.73 2.30 -56.39
N PHE A 878 23.05 2.30 -56.19
CA PHE A 878 23.72 1.39 -55.26
C PHE A 878 23.27 1.60 -53.81
N SER A 879 23.25 2.85 -53.36
CA SER A 879 22.78 3.24 -52.01
C SER A 879 21.31 2.89 -51.80
N LEU A 880 20.47 3.06 -52.82
CA LEU A 880 19.06 2.68 -52.81
C LEU A 880 18.87 1.17 -52.64
N ARG A 881 19.62 0.35 -53.39
CA ARG A 881 19.59 -1.12 -53.27
C ARG A 881 20.05 -1.56 -51.87
N SER A 882 21.11 -0.95 -51.35
CA SER A 882 21.62 -1.21 -50.00
C SER A 882 20.58 -0.88 -48.91
N ALA A 883 19.93 0.29 -49.00
CA ALA A 883 18.89 0.69 -48.05
C ALA A 883 17.62 -0.18 -48.15
N GLN A 884 17.19 -0.57 -49.37
CA GLN A 884 16.07 -1.50 -49.57
C GLN A 884 16.36 -2.89 -49.01
N SER A 885 17.58 -3.39 -49.20
CA SER A 885 18.05 -4.65 -48.60
C SER A 885 18.03 -4.56 -47.08
N SER A 886 18.53 -3.46 -46.52
CA SER A 886 18.53 -3.20 -45.07
C SER A 886 17.11 -3.13 -44.51
N LEU A 887 16.18 -2.44 -45.18
CA LEU A 887 14.76 -2.39 -44.80
C LEU A 887 14.12 -3.78 -44.79
N ASN A 888 14.33 -4.57 -45.84
CA ASN A 888 13.82 -5.93 -45.93
C ASN A 888 14.41 -6.85 -44.84
N LYS A 889 15.71 -6.69 -44.54
CA LYS A 889 16.40 -7.41 -43.47
C LYS A 889 15.77 -7.05 -42.12
N VAL A 890 15.63 -5.77 -41.79
CA VAL A 890 15.02 -5.29 -40.54
C VAL A 890 13.57 -5.80 -40.39
N MET A 891 12.76 -5.73 -41.45
CA MET A 891 11.36 -6.18 -41.42
C MET A 891 11.19 -7.70 -41.25
N LYS A 892 12.04 -8.53 -41.86
CA LYS A 892 11.89 -10.00 -41.84
C LYS A 892 12.75 -10.70 -40.78
N ASN A 893 14.03 -10.35 -40.68
CA ASN A 893 15.05 -11.06 -39.89
C ASN A 893 16.03 -10.10 -39.18
N GLY A 894 15.58 -8.91 -38.77
CA GLY A 894 16.39 -7.98 -38.00
C GLY A 894 16.63 -8.51 -36.58
N ASP A 895 17.76 -8.15 -35.97
CA ASP A 895 18.12 -8.60 -34.62
C ASP A 895 17.05 -8.24 -33.58
N ARG A 896 16.48 -7.03 -33.67
CA ARG A 896 15.34 -6.59 -32.83
C ARG A 896 14.07 -7.43 -33.09
N THR A 897 13.77 -7.75 -34.34
CA THR A 897 12.59 -8.53 -34.74
C THR A 897 12.68 -9.99 -34.31
N LYS A 898 13.89 -10.55 -34.24
CA LYS A 898 14.16 -11.87 -33.66
C LYS A 898 14.01 -11.83 -32.14
N LYS A 899 14.63 -10.84 -31.48
CA LYS A 899 14.55 -10.62 -30.03
C LYS A 899 13.11 -10.46 -29.53
N ILE A 900 12.27 -9.72 -30.25
CA ILE A 900 10.83 -9.58 -29.94
C ILE A 900 10.13 -10.96 -29.94
N ARG A 901 10.34 -11.76 -30.99
CA ARG A 901 9.74 -13.09 -31.12
C ARG A 901 10.18 -14.05 -30.00
N ASP A 902 11.44 -13.99 -29.63
CA ASP A 902 11.99 -14.84 -28.56
C ASP A 902 11.41 -14.46 -27.20
N ILE A 903 11.35 -13.17 -26.87
CA ILE A 903 10.75 -12.68 -25.62
C ILE A 903 9.24 -12.99 -25.56
N GLU A 904 8.51 -12.84 -26.67
CA GLU A 904 7.07 -13.17 -26.73
C GLU A 904 6.81 -14.67 -26.45
N LYS A 905 7.70 -15.57 -26.91
CA LYS A 905 7.63 -16.99 -26.59
C LYS A 905 7.88 -17.26 -25.10
N GLU A 906 8.85 -16.58 -24.50
CA GLU A 906 9.12 -16.68 -23.05
C GLU A 906 7.91 -16.23 -22.22
N VAL A 907 7.29 -15.10 -22.58
CA VAL A 907 6.07 -14.60 -21.90
C VAL A 907 4.96 -15.63 -21.95
N GLN A 908 4.70 -16.23 -23.12
CA GLN A 908 3.69 -17.29 -23.26
C GLN A 908 4.02 -18.53 -22.42
N GLY A 909 5.30 -18.87 -22.29
CA GLY A 909 5.76 -19.95 -21.41
C GLY A 909 5.43 -19.68 -19.93
N ILE A 910 5.79 -18.49 -19.43
CA ILE A 910 5.55 -18.08 -18.05
C ILE A 910 4.03 -17.99 -17.76
N GLU A 911 3.23 -17.48 -18.70
CA GLU A 911 1.77 -17.42 -18.55
C GLU A 911 1.11 -18.81 -18.46
N ARG A 912 1.60 -19.78 -19.25
CA ARG A 912 1.15 -21.17 -19.15
C ARG A 912 1.53 -21.77 -17.80
N GLY A 913 2.75 -21.53 -17.33
CA GLY A 913 3.21 -21.93 -16.00
C GLY A 913 2.34 -21.35 -14.88
N LYS A 914 2.05 -20.05 -14.92
CA LYS A 914 1.17 -19.36 -13.96
C LYS A 914 -0.25 -19.94 -13.94
N LYS A 915 -0.84 -20.23 -15.11
CA LYS A 915 -2.18 -20.86 -15.20
C LYS A 915 -2.18 -22.27 -14.61
N ALA A 916 -1.14 -23.06 -14.89
CA ALA A 916 -0.98 -24.39 -14.31
C ALA A 916 -0.81 -24.32 -12.79
N ALA A 917 0.00 -23.38 -12.28
CA ALA A 917 0.18 -23.14 -10.85
C ALA A 917 -1.14 -22.79 -10.15
N TYR A 918 -1.97 -21.89 -10.71
CA TYR A 918 -3.29 -21.58 -10.14
C TYR A 918 -4.26 -22.76 -10.17
N ALA A 919 -4.28 -23.53 -11.25
CA ALA A 919 -5.12 -24.73 -11.36
C ALA A 919 -4.71 -25.77 -10.31
N ASN A 920 -3.40 -25.97 -10.13
CA ASN A 920 -2.83 -26.88 -9.14
C ASN A 920 -3.07 -26.40 -7.71
N LEU A 921 -2.88 -25.11 -7.41
CA LEU A 921 -3.16 -24.53 -6.09
C LEU A 921 -4.64 -24.66 -5.71
N ARG A 922 -5.55 -24.35 -6.65
CA ARG A 922 -6.99 -24.49 -6.44
C ARG A 922 -7.39 -25.96 -6.23
N LYS A 923 -6.77 -26.89 -6.95
CA LYS A 923 -6.99 -28.33 -6.82
C LYS A 923 -6.39 -28.86 -5.51
N SER A 924 -5.19 -28.37 -5.14
CA SER A 924 -4.49 -28.68 -3.90
C SER A 924 -5.34 -28.23 -2.73
N ILE A 925 -5.64 -26.94 -2.55
CA ILE A 925 -6.48 -26.41 -1.45
C ILE A 925 -7.81 -27.17 -1.32
N LYS A 926 -8.49 -27.44 -2.44
CA LYS A 926 -9.74 -28.21 -2.43
C LYS A 926 -9.53 -29.66 -1.95
N ASN A 927 -8.42 -30.28 -2.35
CA ASN A 927 -8.04 -31.61 -1.91
C ASN A 927 -7.51 -31.61 -0.48
N THR A 928 -6.67 -30.66 -0.04
CA THR A 928 -6.17 -30.53 1.33
C THR A 928 -7.30 -30.25 2.30
N MET A 929 -8.29 -29.42 1.95
CA MET A 929 -9.48 -29.23 2.80
C MET A 929 -10.33 -30.50 2.92
N LYS A 930 -10.45 -31.26 1.82
CA LYS A 930 -11.23 -32.50 1.78
C LYS A 930 -10.50 -33.66 2.49
N GLU A 931 -9.19 -33.74 2.30
CA GLU A 931 -8.28 -34.69 2.93
C GLU A 931 -8.04 -34.34 4.39
N ARG A 932 -7.90 -33.07 4.82
CA ARG A 932 -7.90 -32.68 6.25
C ARG A 932 -9.23 -33.04 6.90
N ALA A 933 -10.37 -32.74 6.28
CA ALA A 933 -11.67 -33.12 6.85
C ALA A 933 -11.87 -34.65 6.93
N LYS A 934 -11.29 -35.40 5.99
CA LYS A 934 -11.36 -36.87 5.93
C LYS A 934 -10.33 -37.53 6.86
N ALA A 935 -9.10 -37.04 6.88
CA ALA A 935 -7.99 -37.44 7.73
C ALA A 935 -8.27 -37.06 9.19
N ASP A 936 -8.88 -35.93 9.50
CA ASP A 936 -9.32 -35.62 10.88
C ASP A 936 -10.41 -36.59 11.33
N ARG A 937 -11.32 -36.99 10.43
CA ARG A 937 -12.35 -38.00 10.73
C ARG A 937 -11.75 -39.41 10.86
N ILE A 938 -10.75 -39.74 10.04
CA ILE A 938 -10.08 -41.04 10.03
C ILE A 938 -9.10 -41.11 11.20
N LYS A 939 -8.19 -40.15 11.42
CA LYS A 939 -7.39 -40.00 12.64
C LYS A 939 -8.26 -40.03 13.89
N LYS A 940 -9.38 -39.30 13.98
CA LYS A 940 -10.28 -39.40 15.16
C LYS A 940 -10.88 -40.80 15.33
N LYS A 941 -11.05 -41.59 14.27
CA LYS A 941 -11.54 -42.99 14.32
C LYS A 941 -10.43 -43.99 14.59
N GLU A 942 -9.29 -43.88 13.91
CA GLU A 942 -8.11 -44.72 14.01
C GLU A 942 -7.39 -44.49 15.32
N ILE A 943 -7.17 -43.25 15.77
CA ILE A 943 -6.67 -42.97 17.13
C ILE A 943 -7.60 -43.57 18.18
N ARG A 944 -8.94 -43.53 17.99
CA ARG A 944 -9.88 -44.24 18.89
C ARG A 944 -9.79 -45.76 18.79
N LEU A 945 -9.37 -46.32 17.65
CA LEU A 945 -9.23 -47.76 17.41
C LEU A 945 -7.86 -48.26 17.89
N LEU A 946 -6.75 -47.66 17.45
CA LEU A 946 -5.38 -47.85 17.91
C LEU A 946 -5.26 -47.66 19.42
N LYS A 947 -5.79 -46.58 20.01
CA LYS A 947 -5.82 -46.46 21.49
C LYS A 947 -6.64 -47.58 22.14
N LYS A 948 -7.63 -48.18 21.47
CA LYS A 948 -8.36 -49.37 21.96
C LYS A 948 -7.60 -50.69 21.78
N THR A 949 -6.78 -50.81 20.72
CA THR A 949 -6.03 -52.02 20.38
C THR A 949 -4.71 -52.09 21.14
N ILE A 950 -3.98 -50.97 21.25
CA ILE A 950 -2.77 -50.81 22.07
C ILE A 950 -3.10 -51.04 23.56
N ARG A 951 -4.28 -50.58 24.04
CA ARG A 951 -4.80 -50.89 25.39
C ARG A 951 -5.11 -52.38 25.63
N LYS A 952 -5.28 -53.19 24.58
CA LYS A 952 -5.53 -54.63 24.68
C LYS A 952 -4.24 -55.46 24.60
N GLN A 953 -3.16 -54.91 24.05
CA GLN A 953 -1.90 -55.62 23.82
C GLN A 953 -0.80 -55.29 24.84
N GLY A 954 -0.95 -54.24 25.65
CA GLY A 954 -0.08 -54.02 26.82
C GLY A 954 1.34 -53.54 26.53
N GLU A 955 1.66 -53.21 25.28
CA GLU A 955 3.00 -52.78 24.85
C GLU A 955 2.95 -51.38 24.22
N LEU A 956 3.07 -50.33 25.04
CA LEU A 956 3.89 -49.13 24.78
C LEU A 956 3.89 -48.23 26.03
N MET A 957 5.08 -47.79 26.47
CA MET A 957 5.22 -46.61 27.34
C MET A 957 5.15 -45.37 26.43
N GLU A 958 4.15 -44.53 26.62
CA GLU A 958 4.11 -43.17 26.06
C GLU A 958 4.70 -42.22 27.10
N ASP A 959 5.75 -41.49 26.74
CA ASP A 959 6.35 -40.46 27.59
C ASP A 959 5.32 -39.36 27.91
N ILE A 960 5.40 -38.81 29.12
CA ILE A 960 4.52 -37.74 29.59
C ILE A 960 5.28 -36.43 29.39
N ASP A 961 4.87 -35.63 28.40
CA ASP A 961 5.53 -34.34 28.06
C ASP A 961 4.97 -33.12 28.83
N ASP A 962 4.21 -33.32 29.91
CA ASP A 962 3.73 -32.22 30.78
C ASP A 962 4.55 -32.19 32.08
N ASP A 963 5.40 -31.16 32.21
CA ASP A 963 6.36 -30.97 33.31
C ASP A 963 5.71 -31.04 34.70
N GLU A 964 4.48 -30.54 34.83
CA GLU A 964 3.76 -30.49 36.11
C GLU A 964 3.24 -31.88 36.50
N ILE A 965 2.82 -32.70 35.53
CA ILE A 965 2.46 -34.10 35.77
C ILE A 965 3.71 -34.96 36.07
N LEU A 966 4.84 -34.70 35.41
CA LEU A 966 6.11 -35.37 35.71
C LEU A 966 6.54 -35.13 37.17
N ASP A 967 6.49 -33.89 37.62
CA ASP A 967 6.78 -33.52 39.01
C ASP A 967 5.80 -34.19 40.01
N MET A 968 4.51 -34.28 39.68
CA MET A 968 3.54 -35.04 40.48
C MET A 968 3.87 -36.53 40.57
N VAL A 969 4.36 -37.14 39.47
CA VAL A 969 4.79 -38.55 39.44
C VAL A 969 6.03 -38.75 40.32
N GLU A 970 7.03 -37.87 40.18
CA GLU A 970 8.29 -37.94 40.93
C GLU A 970 8.04 -37.82 42.44
N ARG A 971 7.21 -36.85 42.86
CA ARG A 971 6.76 -36.74 44.25
C ARG A 971 6.11 -38.03 44.72
N ARG A 972 5.23 -38.64 43.92
CA ARG A 972 4.50 -39.86 44.32
C ARG A 972 5.39 -41.08 44.47
N LYS A 973 6.50 -41.14 43.73
CA LYS A 973 7.50 -42.21 43.84
C LYS A 973 8.14 -42.27 45.23
N VAL A 974 8.48 -41.12 45.79
CA VAL A 974 9.02 -41.00 47.17
C VAL A 974 8.02 -41.51 48.21
N TRP A 975 6.72 -41.20 48.03
CA TRP A 975 5.67 -41.73 48.91
C TRP A 975 5.52 -43.25 48.81
N ILE A 976 5.66 -43.81 47.60
CA ILE A 976 5.61 -45.26 47.37
C ILE A 976 6.77 -45.95 48.10
N GLU A 977 7.99 -45.45 47.97
CA GLU A 977 9.17 -46.01 48.64
C GLU A 977 9.03 -45.95 50.17
N ARG A 978 8.54 -44.83 50.70
CA ARG A 978 8.25 -44.68 52.13
C ARG A 978 7.20 -45.67 52.65
N ASP A 979 6.08 -45.82 51.93
CA ASP A 979 5.00 -46.75 52.29
C ASP A 979 5.48 -48.22 52.23
N LEU A 980 6.36 -48.56 51.27
CA LEU A 980 6.94 -49.90 51.15
C LEU A 980 7.97 -50.20 52.25
N ALA A 981 8.80 -49.22 52.63
CA ALA A 981 9.75 -49.38 53.73
C ALA A 981 9.04 -49.62 55.07
N ALA A 982 7.93 -48.90 55.33
CA ALA A 982 7.11 -49.12 56.52
C ALA A 982 6.50 -50.54 56.54
N LEU A 983 5.95 -50.99 55.42
CA LEU A 983 5.39 -52.34 55.27
C LEU A 983 6.44 -53.45 55.48
N ARG A 984 7.68 -53.22 55.03
CA ARG A 984 8.81 -54.13 55.22
C ARG A 984 9.16 -54.31 56.71
N GLY A 985 9.14 -53.22 57.47
CA GLY A 985 9.36 -53.24 58.92
C GLY A 985 8.29 -54.07 59.64
N GLU A 986 7.01 -53.85 59.32
CA GLU A 986 5.90 -54.61 59.89
C GLU A 986 5.98 -56.12 59.58
N LEU A 987 6.42 -56.50 58.38
CA LEU A 987 6.55 -57.91 57.97
C LEU A 987 7.68 -58.64 58.71
N LYS A 988 8.83 -58.00 58.93
CA LYS A 988 9.94 -58.57 59.74
C LYS A 988 9.55 -58.78 61.19
N GLU A 989 8.78 -57.85 61.75
CA GLU A 989 8.28 -57.98 63.12
C GLU A 989 7.29 -59.13 63.26
N ARG A 990 6.52 -59.42 62.19
CA ARG A 990 5.55 -60.51 62.16
C ARG A 990 6.18 -61.88 61.99
N SER A 991 7.22 -62.03 61.16
CA SER A 991 7.93 -63.30 60.98
C SER A 991 8.65 -63.74 62.26
N ALA A 992 9.27 -62.79 62.97
CA ALA A 992 9.90 -63.06 64.27
C ALA A 992 8.90 -63.57 65.33
N ARG A 993 7.63 -63.11 65.25
CA ARG A 993 6.54 -63.60 66.13
C ARG A 993 5.99 -64.96 65.72
N GLU A 994 6.10 -65.36 64.45
CA GLU A 994 5.64 -66.66 63.95
C GLU A 994 6.68 -67.77 64.15
N GLU A 995 7.97 -67.50 63.97
CA GLU A 995 9.06 -68.45 64.28
C GLU A 995 9.06 -68.86 65.77
N ALA A 996 8.93 -67.88 66.68
CA ALA A 996 8.77 -68.15 68.12
C ALA A 996 7.52 -68.99 68.46
N ARG A 997 6.54 -69.06 67.55
CA ARG A 997 5.28 -69.77 67.75
C ARG A 997 5.27 -71.17 67.11
N GLU A 998 6.13 -71.44 66.12
CA GLU A 998 6.34 -72.78 65.57
C GLU A 998 7.30 -73.62 66.40
N GLU A 999 8.36 -73.05 66.99
CA GLU A 999 9.23 -73.77 67.94
C GLU A 999 8.42 -74.34 69.12
N ALA A 1000 7.50 -73.54 69.69
CA ALA A 1000 6.60 -73.99 70.75
C ALA A 1000 5.57 -75.04 70.30
N ARG A 1001 5.39 -75.25 68.99
CA ARG A 1001 4.40 -76.18 68.41
C ARG A 1001 5.01 -77.48 67.92
N GLU A 1002 6.31 -77.51 67.62
CA GLU A 1002 7.07 -78.75 67.37
C GLU A 1002 7.35 -79.51 68.67
N GLU A 1003 7.70 -78.83 69.78
CA GLU A 1003 7.85 -79.49 71.09
C GLU A 1003 6.54 -80.17 71.54
N ALA A 1004 5.38 -79.56 71.27
CA ALA A 1004 4.07 -80.12 71.63
C ALA A 1004 3.58 -81.24 70.69
N ARG A 1005 4.29 -81.53 69.58
CA ARG A 1005 3.90 -82.53 68.57
C ARG A 1005 4.64 -83.86 68.69
N GLU A 1006 5.75 -83.93 69.41
CA GLU A 1006 6.45 -85.21 69.69
C GLU A 1006 5.81 -86.00 70.85
N GLU A 1007 5.11 -85.37 71.79
CA GLU A 1007 4.53 -86.05 72.97
C GLU A 1007 3.17 -86.74 72.74
N ALA A 1008 2.54 -86.63 71.57
CA ALA A 1008 1.16 -87.08 71.35
C ALA A 1008 1.03 -88.21 70.31
N ARG A 1009 1.79 -89.31 70.49
CA ARG A 1009 1.74 -90.54 69.65
C ARG A 1009 1.29 -91.82 70.38
N GLU A 1010 0.48 -91.73 71.44
CA GLU A 1010 -0.09 -92.90 72.12
C GLU A 1010 -1.61 -92.76 72.41
N ILE A 1011 -2.37 -93.84 72.11
CA ILE A 1011 -3.69 -94.28 72.67
C ILE A 1011 -5.01 -94.02 71.87
N PHE A 1012 -5.49 -95.14 71.27
CA PHE A 1012 -6.80 -95.83 71.26
C PHE A 1012 -8.20 -95.22 70.90
N ASP A 1013 -9.00 -96.17 70.36
CA ASP A 1013 -10.33 -96.28 69.72
C ASP A 1013 -11.65 -95.79 70.39
N GLU A 1014 -12.64 -95.51 69.50
CA GLU A 1014 -14.11 -95.79 69.48
C GLU A 1014 -15.09 -95.35 70.61
N PRO A 1015 -16.45 -95.47 70.49
CA PRO A 1015 -17.38 -94.88 69.50
C PRO A 1015 -18.65 -94.25 70.16
N LYS A 1016 -19.49 -93.49 69.41
CA LYS A 1016 -20.98 -93.61 69.33
C LYS A 1016 -21.75 -92.33 68.90
N ALA A 1017 -22.80 -92.62 68.13
CA ALA A 1017 -24.15 -92.03 68.10
C ALA A 1017 -24.47 -90.77 67.28
N LYS A 1018 -25.42 -90.96 66.35
CA LYS A 1018 -26.23 -89.94 65.64
C LYS A 1018 -27.13 -89.18 66.63
N PRO A 1019 -27.53 -87.93 66.29
CA PRO A 1019 -28.90 -87.76 65.78
C PRO A 1019 -29.02 -86.82 64.56
N ARG A 1020 -30.10 -87.04 63.81
CA ARG A 1020 -30.63 -86.21 62.71
C ARG A 1020 -31.31 -84.95 63.28
N GLY A 1021 -31.25 -83.83 62.55
CA GLY A 1021 -32.10 -82.66 62.82
C GLY A 1021 -31.95 -81.48 61.86
N ASN A 1022 -32.86 -81.40 60.90
CA ASN A 1022 -33.52 -80.20 60.35
C ASN A 1022 -32.81 -79.23 59.36
N LEU A 1023 -33.12 -79.41 58.06
CA LEU A 1023 -33.70 -78.33 57.23
C LEU A 1023 -34.97 -77.82 57.94
N PRO A 1024 -35.35 -76.51 58.00
CA PRO A 1024 -35.74 -75.75 56.79
C PRO A 1024 -35.72 -74.19 56.93
N ARG A 1025 -34.89 -73.47 56.17
CA ARG A 1025 -35.14 -72.04 55.87
C ARG A 1025 -34.51 -71.63 54.55
N LEU A 1026 -34.90 -72.28 53.44
CA LEU A 1026 -34.47 -71.78 52.13
C LEU A 1026 -35.38 -72.08 50.93
N ASN A 1027 -36.64 -72.48 51.14
CA ASN A 1027 -37.59 -72.71 50.04
C ASN A 1027 -38.90 -71.91 50.12
N ALA A 1028 -39.06 -70.98 51.06
CA ALA A 1028 -40.19 -70.04 51.06
C ALA A 1028 -39.87 -68.65 50.47
N GLU A 1029 -38.60 -68.36 50.14
CA GLU A 1029 -38.18 -67.06 49.60
C GLU A 1029 -37.95 -67.04 48.08
N MET A 1030 -37.86 -68.20 47.43
CA MET A 1030 -37.71 -68.27 45.96
C MET A 1030 -39.04 -68.13 45.22
N ASP A 1031 -40.15 -68.62 45.77
CA ASP A 1031 -41.44 -68.66 45.07
C ASP A 1031 -42.19 -67.30 45.10
N LYS A 1032 -41.91 -66.45 46.11
CA LYS A 1032 -42.39 -65.06 46.16
C LYS A 1032 -41.65 -64.13 45.20
N ARG A 1033 -40.36 -64.37 44.93
CA ARG A 1033 -39.55 -63.55 44.01
C ARG A 1033 -39.79 -63.89 42.53
N GLN A 1034 -40.13 -65.13 42.19
CA GLN A 1034 -40.44 -65.51 40.80
C GLN A 1034 -41.81 -64.97 40.32
N LYS A 1035 -42.84 -64.99 41.17
CA LYS A 1035 -44.18 -64.44 40.83
C LYS A 1035 -44.20 -62.91 40.69
N GLN A 1036 -43.41 -62.16 41.47
CA GLN A 1036 -43.29 -60.69 41.32
C GLN A 1036 -42.48 -60.26 40.09
N HIS A 1037 -41.56 -61.09 39.60
CA HIS A 1037 -40.78 -60.77 38.40
C HIS A 1037 -41.62 -60.97 37.13
N HIS A 1038 -42.38 -62.06 37.04
CA HIS A 1038 -43.18 -62.39 35.85
C HIS A 1038 -44.26 -61.33 35.53
N LEU A 1039 -44.89 -60.76 36.57
CA LEU A 1039 -45.92 -59.71 36.43
C LEU A 1039 -45.33 -58.35 36.00
N LYS A 1040 -44.04 -58.07 36.29
CA LYS A 1040 -43.34 -56.85 35.85
C LYS A 1040 -42.87 -56.93 34.41
N THR A 1041 -42.53 -58.11 33.91
CA THR A 1041 -42.10 -58.32 32.52
C THR A 1041 -43.28 -58.25 31.55
N GLN A 1042 -44.44 -58.82 31.89
CA GLN A 1042 -45.65 -58.75 31.07
C GLN A 1042 -46.15 -57.30 30.87
N LYS A 1043 -46.22 -56.48 31.94
CA LYS A 1043 -46.62 -55.06 31.86
C LYS A 1043 -45.65 -54.19 31.05
N LEU A 1044 -44.39 -54.62 30.90
CA LEU A 1044 -43.40 -53.91 30.09
C LEU A 1044 -43.50 -54.31 28.61
N GLN A 1045 -43.77 -55.58 28.32
CA GLN A 1045 -44.02 -56.08 26.96
C GLN A 1045 -45.28 -55.46 26.34
N GLU A 1046 -46.37 -55.31 27.10
CA GLU A 1046 -47.57 -54.61 26.63
C GLU A 1046 -47.32 -53.13 26.30
N LYS A 1047 -46.46 -52.45 27.06
CA LYS A 1047 -46.07 -51.06 26.79
C LYS A 1047 -45.18 -50.90 25.55
N ILE A 1048 -44.36 -51.90 25.24
CA ILE A 1048 -43.53 -51.93 24.03
C ILE A 1048 -44.41 -52.19 22.81
N LEU A 1049 -45.32 -53.17 22.88
CA LEU A 1049 -46.24 -53.51 21.80
C LEU A 1049 -47.18 -52.35 21.42
N LYS A 1050 -47.62 -51.56 22.41
CA LYS A 1050 -48.42 -50.35 22.18
C LYS A 1050 -47.63 -49.25 21.44
N LYS A 1051 -46.34 -49.10 21.74
CA LYS A 1051 -45.47 -48.10 21.08
C LYS A 1051 -45.03 -48.54 19.68
N GLU A 1052 -44.84 -49.83 19.45
CA GLU A 1052 -44.57 -50.37 18.12
C GLU A 1052 -45.76 -50.15 17.18
N ARG A 1053 -47.00 -50.27 17.66
CA ARG A 1053 -48.20 -49.92 16.87
C ARG A 1053 -48.24 -48.43 16.52
N GLU A 1054 -48.00 -47.53 17.48
CA GLU A 1054 -47.93 -46.08 17.23
C GLU A 1054 -46.83 -45.70 16.22
N LEU A 1055 -45.68 -46.38 16.25
CA LEU A 1055 -44.58 -46.15 15.30
C LEU A 1055 -44.91 -46.68 13.89
N THR A 1056 -45.71 -47.74 13.80
CA THR A 1056 -46.11 -48.34 12.51
C THR A 1056 -47.15 -47.45 11.81
N GLU A 1057 -48.11 -46.90 12.54
CA GLU A 1057 -49.05 -45.90 12.03
C GLU A 1057 -48.33 -44.61 11.56
N LEU A 1058 -47.28 -44.20 12.27
CA LEU A 1058 -46.49 -43.02 11.88
C LEU A 1058 -45.65 -43.26 10.62
N LYS A 1059 -45.12 -44.47 10.44
CA LYS A 1059 -44.39 -44.87 9.23
C LYS A 1059 -45.31 -44.93 8.01
N ASP A 1060 -46.51 -45.49 8.17
CA ASP A 1060 -47.52 -45.51 7.10
C ASP A 1060 -48.00 -44.10 6.72
N ALA A 1061 -48.16 -43.20 7.70
CA ALA A 1061 -48.47 -41.79 7.43
C ALA A 1061 -47.33 -41.06 6.69
N LEU A 1062 -46.07 -41.36 7.03
CA LEU A 1062 -44.89 -40.80 6.34
C LEU A 1062 -44.76 -41.34 4.91
N GLN A 1063 -45.06 -42.62 4.71
CA GLN A 1063 -44.97 -43.29 3.41
C GLN A 1063 -46.09 -42.83 2.46
N LYS A 1064 -47.30 -42.58 2.97
CA LYS A 1064 -48.37 -41.89 2.22
C LYS A 1064 -48.01 -40.44 1.86
N HIS A 1065 -47.30 -39.72 2.72
CA HIS A 1065 -46.87 -38.35 2.42
C HIS A 1065 -45.70 -38.28 1.42
N MET A 1066 -44.79 -39.25 1.45
CA MET A 1066 -43.68 -39.35 0.49
C MET A 1066 -44.15 -39.77 -0.91
N ALA A 1067 -45.23 -40.56 -1.02
CA ALA A 1067 -45.82 -40.96 -2.30
C ALA A 1067 -46.40 -39.78 -3.11
N ILE A 1068 -46.71 -38.65 -2.46
CA ILE A 1068 -47.22 -37.42 -3.12
C ILE A 1068 -46.08 -36.60 -3.76
N MET A 1069 -44.80 -36.87 -3.43
CA MET A 1069 -43.64 -36.07 -3.88
C MET A 1069 -42.77 -36.73 -4.95
N VAL A 1070 -43.20 -37.82 -5.60
CA VAL A 1070 -42.42 -38.45 -6.67
C VAL A 1070 -42.61 -37.67 -7.97
N VAL A 1071 -41.66 -36.78 -8.28
CA VAL A 1071 -41.45 -36.25 -9.64
C VAL A 1071 -40.63 -37.28 -10.43
N PRO A 1072 -41.07 -37.73 -11.62
CA PRO A 1072 -40.33 -38.71 -12.40
C PRO A 1072 -39.11 -38.07 -13.10
N GLU A 1073 -37.98 -38.78 -13.09
CA GLU A 1073 -36.80 -38.50 -13.90
C GLU A 1073 -37.16 -38.67 -15.40
N ASN A 1074 -37.29 -37.55 -16.13
CA ASN A 1074 -37.33 -37.60 -17.59
C ASN A 1074 -36.68 -36.34 -18.20
N PRO A 1075 -35.58 -36.44 -18.97
CA PRO A 1075 -34.83 -35.30 -19.53
C PRO A 1075 -35.57 -34.45 -20.57
N MET A 1076 -36.78 -34.81 -21.00
CA MET A 1076 -37.52 -34.11 -22.07
C MET A 1076 -38.39 -32.92 -21.64
N LYS A 1077 -38.45 -32.56 -20.35
CA LYS A 1077 -39.26 -31.39 -19.88
C LYS A 1077 -38.50 -30.07 -19.76
N MET A 1078 -37.17 -30.08 -19.85
CA MET A 1078 -36.35 -28.86 -19.72
C MET A 1078 -36.54 -27.89 -20.92
N THR A 1079 -36.95 -28.41 -22.08
CA THR A 1079 -37.26 -27.63 -23.28
C THR A 1079 -38.65 -26.99 -23.27
N GLU A 1080 -39.58 -27.47 -22.43
CA GLU A 1080 -40.93 -26.89 -22.29
C GLU A 1080 -40.97 -25.79 -21.22
N GLU A 1081 -40.12 -25.89 -20.21
CA GLU A 1081 -39.97 -24.88 -19.15
C GLU A 1081 -39.23 -23.61 -19.64
N LEU A 1082 -38.28 -23.78 -20.57
CA LEU A 1082 -37.68 -22.64 -21.29
C LEU A 1082 -38.69 -21.93 -22.20
N ARG A 1083 -39.60 -22.66 -22.86
CA ARG A 1083 -40.66 -22.06 -23.71
C ARG A 1083 -41.68 -21.26 -22.90
N LYS A 1084 -42.01 -21.67 -21.67
CA LYS A 1084 -42.91 -20.91 -20.77
C LYS A 1084 -42.27 -19.64 -20.20
N ASN A 1085 -40.94 -19.59 -20.08
CA ASN A 1085 -40.23 -18.40 -19.59
C ASN A 1085 -40.06 -17.30 -20.66
N THR A 1086 -40.16 -17.63 -21.95
CA THR A 1086 -40.16 -16.66 -23.05
C THR A 1086 -41.49 -15.89 -23.22
N ALA A 1087 -42.60 -16.35 -22.62
CA ALA A 1087 -43.90 -15.66 -22.65
C ALA A 1087 -44.07 -14.58 -21.54
N ILE A 1088 -42.98 -14.17 -20.90
CA ILE A 1088 -42.97 -13.15 -19.82
C ILE A 1088 -42.78 -11.73 -20.39
N LEU A 1089 -42.38 -11.60 -21.67
CA LEU A 1089 -42.09 -10.31 -22.31
C LEU A 1089 -43.32 -9.56 -22.85
N GLU A 1090 -44.53 -10.09 -22.68
CA GLU A 1090 -45.77 -9.47 -23.23
C GLU A 1090 -46.89 -9.25 -22.19
N LYS A 1091 -46.62 -9.39 -20.88
CA LYS A 1091 -47.64 -9.20 -19.84
C LYS A 1091 -47.59 -7.80 -19.21
N THR A 1092 -48.76 -7.25 -18.89
CA THR A 1092 -48.87 -5.94 -18.24
C THR A 1092 -48.34 -5.97 -16.79
N PRO A 1093 -47.86 -4.83 -16.24
CA PRO A 1093 -47.24 -4.77 -14.91
C PRO A 1093 -48.13 -5.30 -13.77
N GLU A 1094 -49.45 -5.15 -13.88
CA GLU A 1094 -50.42 -5.61 -12.89
C GLU A 1094 -50.55 -7.15 -12.85
N GLU A 1095 -50.52 -7.82 -14.01
CA GLU A 1095 -50.55 -9.29 -14.10
C GLU A 1095 -49.25 -9.92 -13.59
N TYR A 1096 -48.11 -9.26 -13.81
CA TYR A 1096 -46.82 -9.70 -13.29
C TYR A 1096 -46.78 -9.63 -11.76
N TYR A 1097 -47.40 -8.59 -11.17
CA TYR A 1097 -47.44 -8.41 -9.72
C TYR A 1097 -48.32 -9.47 -9.02
N GLU A 1098 -49.47 -9.84 -9.60
CA GLU A 1098 -50.31 -10.93 -9.08
C GLU A 1098 -49.63 -12.31 -9.22
N LEU A 1099 -48.88 -12.53 -10.30
CA LEU A 1099 -48.09 -13.77 -10.47
C LEU A 1099 -46.98 -13.90 -9.41
N LEU A 1100 -46.31 -12.79 -9.08
CA LEU A 1100 -45.32 -12.73 -8.00
C LEU A 1100 -45.95 -12.94 -6.63
N LYS A 1101 -47.16 -12.43 -6.40
CA LYS A 1101 -47.93 -12.62 -5.16
C LYS A 1101 -48.29 -14.10 -4.97
N LYS A 1102 -48.79 -14.77 -6.02
CA LYS A 1102 -49.07 -16.22 -6.04
C LYS A 1102 -47.82 -17.06 -5.78
N ARG A 1103 -46.70 -16.76 -6.47
CA ARG A 1103 -45.42 -17.46 -6.24
C ARG A 1103 -44.88 -17.24 -4.82
N LYS A 1104 -45.06 -16.05 -4.24
CA LYS A 1104 -44.64 -15.76 -2.85
C LYS A 1104 -45.52 -16.54 -1.85
N GLN A 1105 -46.82 -16.68 -2.10
CA GLN A 1105 -47.72 -17.50 -1.28
C GLN A 1105 -47.40 -19.01 -1.37
N GLU A 1106 -47.13 -19.55 -2.56
CA GLU A 1106 -46.72 -20.95 -2.74
C GLU A 1106 -45.38 -21.27 -2.06
N LYS A 1107 -44.40 -20.36 -2.18
CA LYS A 1107 -43.09 -20.51 -1.53
C LYS A 1107 -43.18 -20.43 0.00
N THR A 1108 -44.12 -19.65 0.53
CA THR A 1108 -44.36 -19.56 1.98
C THR A 1108 -45.13 -20.77 2.52
N ARG A 1109 -45.96 -21.40 1.67
CA ARG A 1109 -46.70 -22.64 1.99
C ARG A 1109 -45.77 -23.86 2.04
N THR A 1110 -44.89 -24.01 1.06
CA THR A 1110 -43.84 -25.05 1.03
C THR A 1110 -42.85 -24.91 2.20
N LEU A 1111 -42.40 -23.69 2.52
CA LEU A 1111 -41.56 -23.43 3.71
C LEU A 1111 -42.24 -23.78 5.05
N ARG A 1112 -43.57 -23.69 5.14
CA ARG A 1112 -44.34 -24.11 6.32
C ARG A 1112 -44.49 -25.63 6.41
N GLU A 1113 -44.63 -26.31 5.28
CA GLU A 1113 -44.71 -27.78 5.21
C GLU A 1113 -43.34 -28.42 5.49
N ASP A 1114 -42.24 -27.87 4.99
CA ASP A 1114 -40.87 -28.31 5.31
C ASP A 1114 -40.54 -28.14 6.80
N ARG A 1115 -41.02 -27.05 7.42
CA ARG A 1115 -40.87 -26.85 8.88
C ARG A 1115 -41.68 -27.86 9.71
N LYS A 1116 -42.83 -28.33 9.21
CA LYS A 1116 -43.60 -29.41 9.84
C LYS A 1116 -42.88 -30.75 9.68
N LEU A 1117 -42.30 -31.02 8.51
CA LEU A 1117 -41.52 -32.24 8.24
C LEU A 1117 -40.25 -32.30 9.10
N GLN A 1118 -39.51 -31.19 9.21
CA GLN A 1118 -38.34 -31.11 10.10
C GLN A 1118 -38.69 -31.38 11.57
N LYS A 1119 -39.80 -30.84 12.06
CA LYS A 1119 -40.26 -31.10 13.44
C LYS A 1119 -40.69 -32.56 13.66
N LEU A 1120 -41.27 -33.19 12.65
CA LEU A 1120 -41.62 -34.62 12.70
C LEU A 1120 -40.38 -35.51 12.67
N LEU A 1121 -39.40 -35.21 11.82
CA LEU A 1121 -38.11 -35.90 11.76
C LEU A 1121 -37.32 -35.77 13.07
N GLU A 1122 -37.33 -34.58 13.68
CA GLU A 1122 -36.65 -34.34 14.96
C GLU A 1122 -37.33 -35.11 16.11
N LYS A 1123 -38.67 -35.22 16.11
CA LYS A 1123 -39.40 -36.07 17.06
C LYS A 1123 -39.12 -37.56 16.86
N ALA A 1124 -39.07 -38.03 15.61
CA ALA A 1124 -38.77 -39.43 15.29
C ALA A 1124 -37.34 -39.82 15.73
N SER A 1125 -36.35 -38.94 15.49
CA SER A 1125 -34.96 -39.14 15.91
C SER A 1125 -34.82 -39.23 17.43
N LYS A 1126 -35.48 -38.33 18.17
CA LYS A 1126 -35.49 -38.35 19.65
C LYS A 1126 -36.13 -39.61 20.23
N LEU A 1127 -37.12 -40.18 19.54
CA LEU A 1127 -37.76 -41.46 19.94
C LEU A 1127 -36.83 -42.66 19.68
N GLN A 1128 -36.18 -42.73 18.52
CA GLN A 1128 -35.18 -43.76 18.20
C GLN A 1128 -34.00 -43.76 19.19
N GLU A 1129 -33.50 -42.58 19.57
CA GLU A 1129 -32.38 -42.48 20.53
C GLU A 1129 -32.78 -42.98 21.92
N LYS A 1130 -34.06 -42.81 22.30
CA LYS A 1130 -34.60 -43.25 23.58
C LYS A 1130 -34.85 -44.76 23.61
N GLU A 1131 -35.28 -45.35 22.50
CA GLU A 1131 -35.35 -46.82 22.33
C GLU A 1131 -33.96 -47.45 22.40
N ALA A 1132 -32.99 -46.95 21.63
CA ALA A 1132 -31.63 -47.51 21.63
C ALA A 1132 -30.98 -47.52 23.03
N LYS A 1133 -31.24 -46.49 23.86
CA LYS A 1133 -30.80 -46.43 25.27
C LYS A 1133 -31.51 -47.47 26.14
N ASN A 1134 -32.79 -47.73 25.93
CA ASN A 1134 -33.56 -48.70 26.70
C ASN A 1134 -33.21 -50.14 26.31
N THR A 1135 -33.02 -50.43 25.02
CA THR A 1135 -32.62 -51.76 24.53
C THR A 1135 -31.22 -52.14 25.02
N ARG A 1136 -30.27 -51.19 25.04
CA ARG A 1136 -28.94 -51.41 25.65
C ARG A 1136 -29.02 -51.74 27.14
N LYS A 1137 -29.86 -51.03 27.90
CA LYS A 1137 -30.05 -51.31 29.33
C LYS A 1137 -30.68 -52.69 29.58
N LEU A 1138 -31.54 -53.16 28.68
CA LEU A 1138 -32.13 -54.50 28.76
C LEU A 1138 -31.09 -55.58 28.45
N GLN A 1139 -30.32 -55.41 27.38
CA GLN A 1139 -29.24 -56.33 26.98
C GLN A 1139 -28.13 -56.44 28.04
N GLU A 1140 -27.74 -55.32 28.69
CA GLU A 1140 -26.78 -55.36 29.81
C GLU A 1140 -27.33 -56.13 31.03
N LYS A 1141 -28.64 -56.05 31.26
CA LYS A 1141 -29.30 -56.70 32.40
C LYS A 1141 -29.46 -58.21 32.16
N GLU A 1142 -29.81 -58.60 30.94
CA GLU A 1142 -29.84 -60.00 30.51
C GLU A 1142 -28.44 -60.62 30.56
N ALA A 1143 -27.42 -59.96 29.98
CA ALA A 1143 -26.04 -60.45 30.01
C ALA A 1143 -25.49 -60.65 31.44
N LYS A 1144 -25.85 -59.76 32.38
CA LYS A 1144 -25.50 -59.92 33.80
C LYS A 1144 -26.19 -61.11 34.45
N ASN A 1145 -27.44 -61.40 34.09
CA ASN A 1145 -28.18 -62.54 34.63
C ASN A 1145 -27.70 -63.87 34.04
N THR A 1146 -27.38 -63.92 32.75
CA THR A 1146 -26.84 -65.12 32.09
C THR A 1146 -25.47 -65.50 32.67
N ARG A 1147 -24.59 -64.52 32.92
CA ARG A 1147 -23.30 -64.76 33.60
C ARG A 1147 -23.47 -65.33 35.01
N LYS A 1148 -24.43 -64.80 35.79
CA LYS A 1148 -24.72 -65.32 37.13
C LYS A 1148 -25.29 -66.75 37.11
N LEU A 1149 -26.05 -67.11 36.08
CA LEU A 1149 -26.57 -68.46 35.90
C LEU A 1149 -25.44 -69.44 35.55
N GLN A 1150 -24.59 -69.05 34.60
CA GLN A 1150 -23.42 -69.84 34.17
C GLN A 1150 -22.41 -70.06 35.30
N GLU A 1151 -22.14 -69.05 36.14
CA GLU A 1151 -21.30 -69.21 37.33
C GLU A 1151 -21.90 -70.19 38.35
N LYS A 1152 -23.22 -70.23 38.46
CA LYS A 1152 -23.92 -71.10 39.41
C LYS A 1152 -23.98 -72.54 38.92
N GLU A 1153 -24.18 -72.74 37.61
CA GLU A 1153 -24.07 -74.04 36.95
C GLU A 1153 -22.64 -74.58 37.06
N ALA A 1154 -21.63 -73.79 36.71
CA ALA A 1154 -20.22 -74.22 36.83
C ALA A 1154 -19.83 -74.62 38.26
N LYS A 1155 -20.35 -73.93 39.29
CA LYS A 1155 -20.17 -74.32 40.70
C LYS A 1155 -20.87 -75.64 41.04
N ASN A 1156 -22.05 -75.89 40.50
CA ASN A 1156 -22.78 -77.14 40.74
C ASN A 1156 -22.12 -78.33 40.01
N THR A 1157 -21.64 -78.14 38.78
CA THR A 1157 -20.93 -79.17 38.03
C THR A 1157 -19.62 -79.56 38.70
N ARG A 1158 -18.85 -78.57 39.21
CA ARG A 1158 -17.65 -78.85 40.02
C ARG A 1158 -17.96 -79.65 41.29
N LYS A 1159 -19.05 -79.32 41.99
CA LYS A 1159 -19.49 -80.08 43.17
C LYS A 1159 -19.95 -81.50 42.84
N LEU A 1160 -20.53 -81.71 41.66
CA LEU A 1160 -20.93 -83.03 41.17
C LEU A 1160 -19.70 -83.87 40.81
N GLN A 1161 -18.74 -83.28 40.09
CA GLN A 1161 -17.46 -83.90 39.75
C GLN A 1161 -16.62 -84.22 40.99
N GLU A 1162 -16.59 -83.36 42.01
CA GLU A 1162 -15.97 -83.69 43.31
C GLU A 1162 -16.67 -84.84 44.03
N LYS A 1163 -18.01 -84.94 43.93
CA LYS A 1163 -18.77 -86.05 44.51
C LYS A 1163 -18.53 -87.36 43.77
N GLU A 1164 -18.44 -87.33 42.45
CA GLU A 1164 -18.15 -88.50 41.62
C GLU A 1164 -16.70 -88.96 41.76
N ALA A 1165 -15.74 -88.03 41.84
CA ALA A 1165 -14.35 -88.34 42.15
C ALA A 1165 -14.20 -88.97 43.55
N LYS A 1166 -14.94 -88.47 44.56
CA LYS A 1166 -15.00 -89.09 45.89
C LYS A 1166 -15.63 -90.49 45.88
N LYS A 1167 -16.67 -90.71 45.07
CA LYS A 1167 -17.28 -92.06 44.88
C LYS A 1167 -16.36 -93.02 44.13
N ALA A 1168 -15.59 -92.54 43.15
CA ALA A 1168 -14.64 -93.36 42.40
C ALA A 1168 -13.44 -93.78 43.26
N ILE A 1169 -13.01 -92.94 44.21
CA ILE A 1169 -11.98 -93.27 45.20
C ILE A 1169 -12.53 -94.26 46.25
N GLN A 1170 -13.81 -94.15 46.65
CA GLN A 1170 -14.47 -95.09 47.57
C GLN A 1170 -14.82 -96.46 46.97
N ASN A 1171 -14.88 -96.60 45.65
CA ASN A 1171 -15.16 -97.89 44.96
C ASN A 1171 -13.89 -98.62 44.51
N LYS A 1172 -12.69 -98.10 44.84
CA LYS A 1172 -11.38 -98.73 44.58
C LYS A 1172 -10.60 -99.09 45.87
N SER A 1173 -11.23 -98.95 47.04
CA SER A 1173 -10.88 -99.61 48.30
C SER A 1173 -12.09 -100.41 48.75
#